data_AF-A0A3A9A1E7-F1
#
_entry.id   AF-A0A3A9A1E7-F1
#
_cell.length_a   1.000
_cell.length_b   1.000
_cell.length_c   1.000
_cell.angle_alpha   90.00
_cell.angle_beta   90.00
_cell.angle_gamma   90.00
#
_symmetry.space_group_name_H-M   'P 1'
#
loop_
_entity.id
_entity.type
_entity.pdbx_description
1 polymer ?
#
loop_
_entity_poly.entity_id
_entity_poly.type
_entity_poly.pdbx_seq_one_letter_code
_entity_poly.pdbx_strand_id
1 'polypeptide(L)'
;MKKKLVIMVLGGVMVCSLMLAGCGGQGEAPATTESTVQTEAPAATDGSAEDAGAAAESVAEETVSDQEAADNVAALIDAIYVQERTENTDEQCAQAKAAWDALTDAQKELVEGENADPDYFGRDTGDASKDDPRNQDGIGEKEILVVSFGTSFNDSRVADIRGIEDAIQEANPDWSVRRAFTAQIIINHVQARDNEFIDNMDQALERAVKNGVKNLVVQPTHLMHGAEYDEIVEALEAYRDQFETVTVAEPLLGEVGTDATAINGDKEAVAKEMTSEALKDAGYDTLDAGTEGLEAAKADGVAFVFLGHGTFHTAKVSYSQMQTQMDRLGFDNVFIGTVEGDPEETACEEVMNAIAEAGYQKVILRPLMVVAGDHANNDMAGEEEDSWRSIFKASDKFESVEAQITGMGSIPSIQQIYAQHTRDALDLAALADLAGAGGGQTQNLQDGVYSADFKTDSSMFRVNEACDGKGMLTVKNGEMVIHISLGSKKIVNLYPGLAADAQKDGAALLEPTEDTVTYSDGMTEEVYGFDVPVPALDTAFDLALIGTKGKWYDHKVSVSGAESADGGAQTAKTDVLEDGSYSVEIAFEGGSGKAQILSPVTVNVTGGNATATARWNSPNYDYMLVDGKKYLPVNKEGDSVFEIPVLCFDKPMQVVGDTVAMSKPHEVTYEITFRSETIKKQ
;
A
#
# COMPACT_ATOMS: atom_id res chain seq x y z
N MET A 1 -26.56 -18.49 -22.72
CA MET A 1 -26.70 -19.23 -21.44
C MET A 1 -25.38 -19.89 -21.11
N LYS A 2 -24.57 -19.23 -20.28
CA LYS A 2 -23.80 -19.76 -19.15
C LYS A 2 -23.28 -18.51 -18.44
N LYS A 3 -23.50 -18.41 -17.13
CA LYS A 3 -22.98 -17.33 -16.30
C LYS A 3 -21.45 -17.44 -16.33
N LYS A 4 -20.74 -16.42 -16.81
CA LYS A 4 -19.30 -16.29 -16.53
C LYS A 4 -19.17 -16.13 -15.03
N LEU A 5 -18.46 -17.06 -14.40
CA LEU A 5 -18.14 -17.02 -12.99
C LEU A 5 -16.84 -16.22 -12.89
N VAL A 6 -16.90 -15.00 -12.35
CA VAL A 6 -15.70 -14.23 -11.98
C VAL A 6 -14.95 -15.06 -10.93
N ILE A 7 -13.76 -15.54 -11.28
CA ILE A 7 -12.94 -16.35 -10.39
C ILE A 7 -12.13 -15.40 -9.50
N MET A 8 -12.61 -15.27 -8.28
CA MET A 8 -11.94 -14.65 -7.14
C MET A 8 -10.68 -15.46 -6.81
N VAL A 9 -9.49 -14.88 -6.94
CA VAL A 9 -8.24 -15.48 -6.44
C VAL A 9 -8.19 -15.29 -4.92
N LEU A 10 -8.66 -16.31 -4.20
CA LEU A 10 -8.47 -16.44 -2.76
C LEU A 10 -7.15 -17.16 -2.50
N GLY A 11 -6.19 -16.47 -1.89
CA GLY A 11 -4.92 -17.05 -1.41
C GLY A 11 -5.18 -18.23 -0.47
N GLY A 12 -4.92 -19.44 -0.97
CA GLY A 12 -5.09 -20.70 -0.23
C GLY A 12 -3.79 -21.48 -0.18
N VAL A 13 -3.09 -21.41 0.95
CA VAL A 13 -1.88 -22.20 1.24
C VAL A 13 -2.20 -23.70 1.16
N MET A 14 -1.67 -24.40 0.15
CA MET A 14 -1.78 -25.85 0.02
C MET A 14 -0.49 -26.54 0.46
N VAL A 15 -0.52 -27.15 1.65
CA VAL A 15 0.58 -27.96 2.19
C VAL A 15 0.69 -29.27 1.39
N CYS A 16 1.67 -29.36 0.47
CA CYS A 16 2.01 -30.60 -0.21
C CYS A 16 2.94 -31.46 0.66
N SER A 17 2.44 -32.63 1.07
CA SER A 17 3.20 -33.63 1.81
C SER A 17 4.10 -34.45 0.87
N LEU A 18 5.41 -34.31 1.04
CA LEU A 18 6.45 -35.12 0.41
C LEU A 18 6.31 -36.61 0.76
N MET A 19 6.15 -37.46 -0.25
CA MET A 19 6.48 -38.89 -0.15
C MET A 19 7.81 -39.17 -0.86
N LEU A 20 8.80 -39.50 -0.03
CA LEU A 20 10.08 -40.06 -0.41
C LEU A 20 9.92 -41.44 -1.08
N ALA A 21 10.53 -41.60 -2.25
CA ALA A 21 11.01 -42.89 -2.72
C ALA A 21 12.37 -42.70 -3.41
N GLY A 22 13.43 -42.95 -2.65
CA GLY A 22 14.79 -42.98 -3.16
C GLY A 22 15.17 -44.33 -3.77
N CYS A 23 16.16 -44.29 -4.67
CA CYS A 23 17.21 -45.26 -5.02
C CYS A 23 17.75 -44.76 -6.38
N GLY A 24 19.01 -44.41 -6.63
CA GLY A 24 20.30 -44.76 -6.04
C GLY A 24 21.24 -45.10 -7.21
N GLY A 25 22.38 -44.40 -7.36
CA GLY A 25 23.42 -44.77 -8.35
C GLY A 25 24.41 -43.65 -8.68
N GLN A 26 25.64 -43.78 -8.16
CA GLN A 26 26.80 -42.90 -8.36
C GLN A 26 27.40 -42.96 -9.78
N GLY A 27 28.10 -41.90 -10.21
CA GLY A 27 29.29 -42.04 -11.07
C GLY A 27 29.59 -40.90 -12.05
N GLU A 28 30.48 -39.99 -11.63
CA GLU A 28 31.57 -39.29 -12.37
C GLU A 28 31.36 -38.67 -13.79
N ALA A 29 31.74 -37.39 -13.90
CA ALA A 29 32.14 -36.63 -15.10
C ALA A 29 33.46 -37.20 -15.72
N PRO A 30 34.00 -36.79 -16.92
CA PRO A 30 33.89 -35.45 -17.55
C PRO A 30 34.01 -35.32 -19.11
N ALA A 31 33.72 -34.09 -19.58
CA ALA A 31 34.36 -33.23 -20.61
C ALA A 31 34.90 -33.72 -21.99
N THR A 32 34.47 -32.96 -23.01
CA THR A 32 35.17 -32.41 -24.20
C THR A 32 35.66 -33.31 -25.35
N THR A 33 35.26 -33.00 -26.60
CA THR A 33 36.08 -32.28 -27.60
C THR A 33 35.39 -32.13 -28.97
N GLU A 34 35.68 -31.01 -29.62
CA GLU A 34 35.32 -30.55 -30.97
C GLU A 34 35.82 -31.48 -32.10
N SER A 35 35.19 -31.45 -33.28
CA SER A 35 35.67 -30.62 -34.41
C SER A 35 35.08 -31.04 -35.77
N THR A 36 34.70 -29.99 -36.52
CA THR A 36 34.58 -29.75 -37.97
C THR A 36 34.89 -30.85 -39.02
N VAL A 37 34.21 -30.76 -40.18
CA VAL A 37 34.80 -30.43 -41.51
C VAL A 37 33.73 -30.51 -42.62
N GLN A 38 33.68 -29.47 -43.47
CA GLN A 38 32.98 -29.38 -44.76
C GLN A 38 33.77 -30.09 -45.88
N THR A 39 33.11 -30.56 -46.94
CA THR A 39 33.26 -30.01 -48.32
C THR A 39 32.61 -30.88 -49.43
N GLU A 40 31.76 -30.19 -50.20
CA GLU A 40 31.57 -30.14 -51.67
C GLU A 40 31.34 -31.36 -52.60
N ALA A 41 30.50 -31.06 -53.60
CA ALA A 41 29.81 -31.88 -54.61
C ALA A 41 30.67 -32.29 -55.84
N PRO A 42 30.09 -33.04 -56.80
CA PRO A 42 29.81 -32.39 -58.11
C PRO A 42 28.59 -32.89 -58.94
N ALA A 43 28.05 -31.94 -59.72
CA ALA A 43 27.59 -31.92 -61.12
C ALA A 43 26.70 -33.01 -61.81
N ALA A 44 25.55 -32.50 -62.30
CA ALA A 44 24.66 -32.73 -63.47
C ALA A 44 24.96 -33.76 -64.59
N THR A 45 23.87 -34.34 -65.16
CA THR A 45 23.58 -34.39 -66.63
C THR A 45 22.13 -34.82 -66.98
N ASP A 46 21.69 -34.24 -68.11
CA ASP A 46 20.48 -34.31 -68.96
C ASP A 46 19.65 -35.60 -69.14
N GLY A 47 18.36 -35.45 -69.49
CA GLY A 47 17.57 -36.49 -70.20
C GLY A 47 16.04 -36.44 -70.06
N SER A 48 15.34 -35.99 -71.10
CA SER A 48 13.88 -36.05 -71.30
C SER A 48 13.39 -37.43 -71.80
N ALA A 49 12.22 -37.91 -71.34
CA ALA A 49 11.14 -38.53 -72.15
C ALA A 49 10.04 -39.17 -71.28
N GLU A 50 8.81 -39.05 -71.75
CA GLU A 50 7.53 -39.53 -71.21
C GLU A 50 7.41 -41.07 -71.14
N ASP A 51 6.73 -41.59 -70.10
CA ASP A 51 5.47 -42.37 -70.16
C ASP A 51 5.33 -43.37 -68.99
N ALA A 52 4.06 -43.57 -68.60
CA ALA A 52 3.48 -44.73 -67.90
C ALA A 52 3.61 -44.82 -66.37
N GLY A 53 2.55 -44.30 -65.74
CA GLY A 53 1.84 -44.82 -64.56
C GLY A 53 2.52 -45.81 -63.62
N ALA A 54 2.77 -45.36 -62.40
CA ALA A 54 2.77 -46.20 -61.20
C ALA A 54 2.41 -45.34 -59.99
N ALA A 55 1.56 -45.88 -59.12
CA ALA A 55 1.07 -45.26 -57.90
C ALA A 55 2.21 -44.72 -57.02
N ALA A 56 2.12 -43.44 -56.66
CA ALA A 56 2.86 -42.89 -55.53
C ALA A 56 1.87 -42.75 -54.37
N GLU A 57 2.15 -43.48 -53.28
CA GLU A 57 1.57 -43.20 -51.98
C GLU A 57 1.78 -41.71 -51.67
N SER A 58 0.69 -40.95 -51.63
CA SER A 58 0.68 -39.67 -50.94
C SER A 58 0.88 -39.96 -49.47
N VAL A 59 2.02 -39.56 -48.92
CA VAL A 59 2.17 -39.34 -47.48
C VAL A 59 1.06 -38.34 -47.12
N ALA A 60 0.03 -38.82 -46.44
CA ALA A 60 -0.97 -37.95 -45.85
C ALA A 60 -0.25 -37.17 -44.75
N GLU A 61 0.01 -35.88 -44.97
CA GLU A 61 0.14 -34.93 -43.88
C GLU A 61 -1.13 -35.08 -43.04
N GLU A 62 -1.00 -35.54 -41.80
CA GLU A 62 -2.08 -35.39 -40.82
C GLU A 62 -2.30 -33.90 -40.63
N THR A 63 -3.29 -33.35 -41.33
CA THR A 63 -3.75 -31.98 -41.12
C THR A 63 -4.40 -31.93 -39.74
N VAL A 64 -3.69 -31.35 -38.76
CA VAL A 64 -4.29 -30.94 -37.47
C VAL A 64 -5.49 -30.06 -37.82
N SER A 65 -6.65 -30.31 -37.21
CA SER A 65 -7.83 -29.48 -37.48
C SER A 65 -7.62 -28.05 -36.98
N ASP A 66 -8.30 -27.08 -37.58
CA ASP A 66 -8.20 -25.67 -37.18
C ASP A 66 -8.52 -25.48 -35.69
N GLN A 67 -9.48 -26.23 -35.16
CA GLN A 67 -9.82 -26.21 -33.75
C GLN A 67 -8.73 -26.82 -32.87
N GLU A 68 -8.15 -27.97 -33.25
CA GLU A 68 -7.06 -28.58 -32.46
C GLU A 68 -5.82 -27.68 -32.39
N ALA A 69 -5.53 -26.91 -33.44
CA ALA A 69 -4.46 -25.92 -33.43
C ALA A 69 -4.77 -24.75 -32.47
N ALA A 70 -6.02 -24.25 -32.50
CA ALA A 70 -6.48 -23.18 -31.61
C ALA A 70 -6.51 -23.63 -30.14
N ASP A 71 -7.04 -24.83 -29.85
CA ASP A 71 -7.11 -25.42 -28.51
C ASP A 71 -5.71 -25.61 -27.92
N ASN A 72 -4.72 -26.00 -28.74
CA ASN A 72 -3.34 -26.11 -28.29
C ASN A 72 -2.76 -24.75 -27.87
N VAL A 73 -3.04 -23.68 -28.63
CA VAL A 73 -2.59 -22.33 -28.27
C VAL A 73 -3.32 -21.81 -27.03
N ALA A 74 -4.62 -22.06 -26.91
CA ALA A 74 -5.39 -21.71 -25.72
C ALA A 74 -4.79 -22.35 -24.45
N ALA A 75 -4.45 -23.65 -24.51
CA ALA A 75 -3.81 -24.34 -23.40
C ALA A 75 -2.42 -23.79 -23.04
N LEU A 76 -1.66 -23.31 -24.03
CA LEU A 76 -0.35 -22.67 -23.78
C LEU A 76 -0.50 -21.28 -23.15
N ILE A 77 -1.51 -20.50 -23.56
CA ILE A 77 -1.84 -19.21 -22.95
C ILE A 77 -2.29 -19.43 -21.49
N ASP A 78 -3.21 -20.37 -21.25
CA ASP A 78 -3.67 -20.70 -19.89
C ASP A 78 -2.51 -21.17 -18.99
N ALA A 79 -1.52 -21.88 -19.55
CA ALA A 79 -0.35 -22.33 -18.80
C ALA A 79 0.60 -21.20 -18.36
N ILE A 80 0.61 -20.06 -19.05
CA ILE A 80 1.40 -18.88 -18.67
C ILE A 80 0.58 -17.85 -17.89
N TYR A 81 -0.74 -18.00 -17.81
CA TYR A 81 -1.62 -17.17 -16.99
C TYR A 81 -1.57 -17.61 -15.52
N VAL A 82 -0.42 -17.41 -14.87
CA VAL A 82 -0.16 -17.80 -13.47
C VAL A 82 0.51 -16.67 -12.69
N GLN A 83 0.18 -16.56 -11.40
CA GLN A 83 0.79 -15.57 -10.50
C GLN A 83 2.16 -16.00 -9.97
N GLU A 84 2.48 -17.29 -10.00
CA GLU A 84 3.77 -17.81 -9.55
C GLU A 84 4.68 -18.11 -10.75
N ARG A 85 5.89 -17.55 -10.73
CA ARG A 85 6.93 -17.85 -11.71
C ARG A 85 7.63 -19.16 -11.38
N THR A 86 8.00 -19.91 -12.41
CA THR A 86 8.79 -21.14 -12.28
C THR A 86 10.02 -21.10 -13.20
N GLU A 87 10.90 -22.08 -13.06
CA GLU A 87 12.07 -22.25 -13.94
C GLU A 87 11.71 -22.46 -15.43
N ASN A 88 10.47 -22.87 -15.73
CA ASN A 88 9.99 -23.13 -17.10
C ASN A 88 9.24 -21.94 -17.72
N THR A 89 8.95 -20.88 -16.95
CA THR A 89 8.07 -19.79 -17.40
C THR A 89 8.59 -19.12 -18.68
N ASP A 90 9.90 -18.91 -18.81
CA ASP A 90 10.49 -18.29 -20.00
C ASP A 90 10.29 -19.15 -21.26
N GLU A 91 10.50 -20.46 -21.12
CA GLU A 91 10.31 -21.41 -22.21
C GLU A 91 8.82 -21.46 -22.61
N GLN A 92 7.92 -21.49 -21.63
CA GLN A 92 6.48 -21.52 -21.87
C GLN A 92 5.99 -20.25 -22.57
N CYS A 93 6.47 -19.06 -22.17
CA CYS A 93 6.13 -17.80 -22.84
C CYS A 93 6.55 -17.81 -24.31
N ALA A 94 7.78 -18.26 -24.60
CA ALA A 94 8.28 -18.37 -25.96
C ALA A 94 7.49 -19.41 -26.79
N GLN A 95 7.13 -20.55 -26.18
CA GLN A 95 6.33 -21.60 -26.82
C GLN A 95 4.92 -21.10 -27.14
N ALA A 96 4.24 -20.43 -26.20
CA ALA A 96 2.90 -19.89 -26.39
C ALA A 96 2.86 -18.90 -27.57
N LYS A 97 3.80 -17.96 -27.61
CA LYS A 97 3.88 -16.98 -28.71
C LYS A 97 4.22 -17.63 -30.04
N ALA A 98 5.18 -18.54 -30.08
CA ALA A 98 5.55 -19.23 -31.31
C ALA A 98 4.38 -20.06 -31.89
N ALA A 99 3.60 -20.70 -31.01
CA ALA A 99 2.41 -21.44 -31.41
C ALA A 99 1.30 -20.52 -31.94
N TRP A 100 1.07 -19.37 -31.28
CA TRP A 100 0.16 -18.34 -31.76
C TRP A 100 0.54 -17.77 -33.13
N ASP A 101 1.83 -17.47 -33.34
CA ASP A 101 2.33 -16.92 -34.61
C ASP A 101 2.25 -17.91 -35.78
N ALA A 102 2.18 -19.20 -35.49
CA ALA A 102 1.95 -20.25 -36.48
C ALA A 102 0.49 -20.39 -36.91
N LEU A 103 -0.46 -19.83 -36.14
CA LEU A 103 -1.88 -19.88 -36.49
C LEU A 103 -2.21 -18.96 -37.67
N THR A 104 -3.13 -19.44 -38.51
CA THR A 104 -3.82 -18.57 -39.49
C THR A 104 -4.81 -17.63 -38.78
N ASP A 105 -5.19 -16.54 -39.42
CA ASP A 105 -6.17 -15.59 -38.84
C ASP A 105 -7.49 -16.30 -38.49
N ALA A 106 -7.96 -17.23 -39.32
CA ALA A 106 -9.17 -18.00 -39.04
C ALA A 106 -9.04 -18.92 -37.81
N GLN A 107 -7.84 -19.42 -37.52
CA GLN A 107 -7.58 -20.24 -36.33
C GLN A 107 -7.43 -19.38 -35.07
N LYS A 108 -6.88 -18.16 -35.18
CA LYS A 108 -6.77 -17.23 -34.06
C LYS A 108 -8.14 -16.86 -33.49
N GLU A 109 -9.13 -16.65 -34.35
CA GLU A 109 -10.53 -16.39 -33.95
C GLU A 109 -11.18 -17.57 -33.19
N LEU A 110 -10.61 -18.78 -33.28
CA LEU A 110 -11.12 -19.98 -32.60
C LEU A 110 -10.44 -20.23 -31.25
N VAL A 111 -9.42 -19.44 -30.88
CA VAL A 111 -8.73 -19.59 -29.61
C VAL A 111 -9.68 -19.22 -28.48
N GLU A 112 -10.04 -20.20 -27.66
CA GLU A 112 -10.93 -20.04 -26.51
C GLU A 112 -10.44 -20.98 -25.39
N GLY A 113 -10.09 -20.41 -24.24
CA GLY A 113 -9.60 -21.12 -23.05
C GLY A 113 -10.20 -20.55 -21.78
N GLU A 114 -9.60 -20.84 -20.63
CA GLU A 114 -10.03 -20.28 -19.35
C GLU A 114 -9.71 -18.77 -19.27
N ASN A 115 -8.48 -18.41 -19.68
CA ASN A 115 -7.96 -17.05 -19.75
C ASN A 115 -7.41 -16.72 -21.16
N ALA A 116 -7.63 -17.61 -22.13
CA ALA A 116 -7.21 -17.45 -23.51
C ALA A 116 -8.38 -17.03 -24.41
N ASP A 117 -8.14 -16.00 -25.21
CA ASP A 117 -9.06 -15.54 -26.24
C ASP A 117 -8.25 -14.94 -27.42
N PRO A 118 -8.89 -14.57 -28.54
CA PRO A 118 -8.18 -14.02 -29.69
C PRO A 118 -7.47 -12.68 -29.39
N ASP A 119 -7.95 -11.92 -28.42
CA ASP A 119 -7.42 -10.62 -28.03
C ASP A 119 -6.16 -10.74 -27.18
N TYR A 120 -5.95 -11.86 -26.46
CA TYR A 120 -4.79 -12.05 -25.59
C TYR A 120 -3.47 -11.67 -26.29
N PHE A 121 -3.19 -12.23 -27.46
CA PHE A 121 -2.05 -11.80 -28.29
C PHE A 121 -2.44 -10.94 -29.50
N GLY A 122 -3.72 -10.90 -29.87
CA GLY A 122 -4.21 -10.24 -31.08
C GLY A 122 -4.56 -8.75 -30.90
N ARG A 123 -4.78 -8.29 -29.67
CA ARG A 123 -5.19 -6.91 -29.39
C ARG A 123 -4.05 -5.92 -29.68
N ASP A 124 -4.37 -4.88 -30.44
CA ASP A 124 -3.47 -3.73 -30.59
C ASP A 124 -3.45 -2.93 -29.29
N THR A 125 -2.30 -2.94 -28.64
CA THR A 125 -2.10 -2.23 -27.37
C THR A 125 -1.14 -1.07 -27.47
N GLY A 126 -0.68 -0.75 -28.69
CA GLY A 126 0.32 0.27 -28.94
C GLY A 126 1.73 -0.27 -29.15
N ASP A 127 2.71 0.64 -29.14
CA ASP A 127 4.07 0.36 -29.61
C ASP A 127 5.04 0.08 -28.45
N ALA A 128 5.31 -1.20 -28.19
CA ALA A 128 6.26 -1.64 -27.16
C ALA A 128 7.67 -1.07 -27.35
N SER A 129 8.08 -0.73 -28.57
CA SER A 129 9.44 -0.21 -28.82
C SER A 129 9.69 1.20 -28.27
N LYS A 130 8.63 1.88 -27.80
CA LYS A 130 8.71 3.19 -27.14
C LYS A 130 8.90 3.09 -25.63
N ASP A 131 8.82 1.89 -25.07
CA ASP A 131 9.03 1.66 -23.64
C ASP A 131 10.52 1.43 -23.33
N ASP A 132 10.84 1.53 -22.05
CA ASP A 132 12.13 1.14 -21.48
C ASP A 132 11.83 0.35 -20.21
N PRO A 133 12.11 -0.97 -20.18
CA PRO A 133 11.83 -1.78 -19.00
C PRO A 133 12.77 -1.42 -17.85
N ARG A 134 13.83 -0.64 -18.09
CA ARG A 134 14.77 -0.17 -17.06
C ARG A 134 15.37 -1.31 -16.22
N ASN A 135 15.53 -2.54 -16.74
CA ASN A 135 16.13 -3.68 -16.03
C ASN A 135 17.61 -3.93 -16.37
N GLN A 136 18.35 -2.90 -16.79
CA GLN A 136 19.77 -2.98 -17.16
C GLN A 136 20.70 -3.00 -15.94
N ASP A 137 21.77 -3.81 -16.03
CA ASP A 137 22.81 -3.97 -15.00
C ASP A 137 23.76 -2.75 -14.94
N GLY A 138 24.70 -2.79 -13.97
CA GLY A 138 25.80 -1.83 -13.90
C GLY A 138 25.39 -0.47 -13.33
N ILE A 139 24.51 -0.50 -12.33
CA ILE A 139 24.10 0.67 -11.55
C ILE A 139 25.10 0.98 -10.44
N GLY A 140 25.03 2.22 -9.94
CA GLY A 140 25.77 2.63 -8.76
C GLY A 140 25.18 2.04 -7.48
N GLU A 141 25.66 2.52 -6.34
CA GLU A 141 25.24 2.05 -5.01
C GLU A 141 23.85 2.55 -4.57
N LYS A 142 23.14 3.29 -5.44
CA LYS A 142 21.91 4.02 -5.14
C LYS A 142 20.83 3.70 -6.19
N GLU A 143 19.77 3.03 -5.76
CA GLU A 143 18.66 2.61 -6.61
C GLU A 143 17.33 3.12 -6.07
N ILE A 144 16.50 3.67 -6.97
CA ILE A 144 15.07 3.85 -6.73
C ILE A 144 14.35 2.77 -7.55
N LEU A 145 13.74 1.82 -6.87
CA LEU A 145 12.94 0.78 -7.50
C LEU A 145 11.47 1.21 -7.54
N VAL A 146 10.97 1.53 -8.72
CA VAL A 146 9.58 1.91 -8.98
C VAL A 146 8.79 0.64 -9.24
N VAL A 147 7.78 0.39 -8.41
CA VAL A 147 7.02 -0.87 -8.40
C VAL A 147 5.57 -0.61 -8.74
N SER A 148 5.12 -1.15 -9.87
CA SER A 148 3.74 -1.03 -10.34
C SER A 148 3.04 -2.38 -10.31
N PHE A 149 1.70 -2.40 -10.26
CA PHE A 149 0.96 -3.63 -10.61
C PHE A 149 1.36 -4.13 -12.01
N GLY A 150 1.45 -3.18 -12.95
CA GLY A 150 1.86 -3.40 -14.33
C GLY A 150 0.70 -3.31 -15.32
N THR A 151 1.02 -3.24 -16.61
CA THR A 151 0.03 -3.35 -17.69
C THR A 151 0.64 -3.96 -18.95
N SER A 152 -0.12 -4.83 -19.62
CA SER A 152 0.20 -5.31 -20.95
C SER A 152 -0.23 -4.32 -22.05
N PHE A 153 -0.83 -3.17 -21.70
CA PHE A 153 -1.17 -2.14 -22.67
C PHE A 153 0.04 -1.24 -22.95
N ASN A 154 0.70 -1.41 -24.10
CA ASN A 154 1.97 -0.74 -24.42
C ASN A 154 1.88 0.79 -24.37
N ASP A 155 0.87 1.41 -25.01
CA ASP A 155 0.75 2.88 -25.01
C ASP A 155 0.47 3.42 -23.60
N SER A 156 -0.30 2.71 -22.76
CA SER A 156 -0.52 3.06 -21.35
C SER A 156 0.74 2.84 -20.51
N ARG A 157 1.50 1.75 -20.74
CA ARG A 157 2.78 1.52 -20.06
C ARG A 157 3.76 2.67 -20.34
N VAL A 158 3.82 3.14 -21.58
CA VAL A 158 4.68 4.25 -22.01
C VAL A 158 4.19 5.60 -21.47
N ALA A 159 2.89 5.88 -21.51
CA ALA A 159 2.34 7.17 -21.09
C ALA A 159 2.27 7.31 -19.56
N ASP A 160 1.93 6.23 -18.87
CA ASP A 160 1.60 6.24 -17.45
C ASP A 160 2.79 5.80 -16.58
N ILE A 161 3.21 4.53 -16.69
CA ILE A 161 4.26 3.95 -15.83
C ILE A 161 5.61 4.60 -16.13
N ARG A 162 6.02 4.60 -17.40
CA ARG A 162 7.27 5.24 -17.82
C ARG A 162 7.24 6.75 -17.58
N GLY A 163 6.07 7.40 -17.65
CA GLY A 163 5.91 8.81 -17.29
C GLY A 163 6.26 9.10 -15.83
N ILE A 164 5.78 8.27 -14.90
CA ILE A 164 6.12 8.35 -13.47
C ILE A 164 7.64 8.10 -13.27
N GLU A 165 8.19 7.06 -13.89
CA GLU A 165 9.61 6.73 -13.77
C GLU A 165 10.54 7.82 -14.33
N ASP A 166 10.15 8.44 -15.46
CA ASP A 166 10.85 9.56 -16.06
C ASP A 166 10.84 10.77 -15.10
N ALA A 167 9.69 11.09 -14.49
CA ALA A 167 9.57 12.19 -13.52
C ALA A 167 10.40 11.95 -12.25
N ILE A 168 10.40 10.72 -11.72
CA ILE A 168 11.23 10.33 -10.57
C ILE A 168 12.71 10.41 -10.93
N GLN A 169 13.11 9.95 -12.11
CA GLN A 169 14.49 10.01 -12.57
C GLN A 169 14.98 11.45 -12.77
N GLU A 170 14.12 12.32 -13.30
CA GLU A 170 14.41 13.75 -13.47
C GLU A 170 14.58 14.45 -12.12
N ALA A 171 13.72 14.12 -11.14
CA ALA A 171 13.78 14.66 -9.79
C ALA A 171 15.01 14.18 -8.99
N ASN A 172 15.60 13.03 -9.37
CA ASN A 172 16.67 12.35 -8.63
C ASN A 172 17.83 11.91 -9.56
N PRO A 173 18.57 12.85 -10.17
CA PRO A 173 19.55 12.54 -11.22
C PRO A 173 20.75 11.69 -10.75
N ASP A 174 21.02 11.66 -9.44
CA ASP A 174 22.11 10.89 -8.85
C ASP A 174 21.71 9.45 -8.47
N TRP A 175 20.45 9.08 -8.66
CA TRP A 175 19.91 7.75 -8.36
C TRP A 175 19.58 7.01 -9.65
N SER A 176 19.80 5.70 -9.67
CA SER A 176 19.37 4.86 -10.78
C SER A 176 17.92 4.44 -10.57
N VAL A 177 17.01 4.82 -11.46
CA VAL A 177 15.62 4.36 -11.41
C VAL A 177 15.48 3.01 -12.12
N ARG A 178 14.86 2.03 -11.45
CA ARG A 178 14.57 0.67 -11.93
C ARG A 178 13.08 0.37 -11.84
N ARG A 179 12.64 -0.61 -12.61
CA ARG A 179 11.23 -1.04 -12.68
C ARG A 179 11.07 -2.45 -12.15
N ALA A 180 10.00 -2.69 -11.41
CA ALA A 180 9.46 -4.03 -11.19
C ALA A 180 7.93 -4.02 -11.29
N PHE A 181 7.35 -5.15 -11.71
CA PHE A 181 5.90 -5.37 -11.63
C PHE A 181 5.53 -6.39 -10.55
N THR A 182 4.37 -6.23 -9.91
CA THR A 182 3.84 -7.22 -8.95
C THR A 182 3.06 -8.33 -9.65
N ALA A 183 2.33 -8.02 -10.74
CA ALA A 183 1.49 -9.00 -11.42
C ALA A 183 2.27 -9.90 -12.39
N GLN A 184 2.58 -11.14 -11.97
CA GLN A 184 3.33 -12.09 -12.80
C GLN A 184 2.58 -12.46 -14.10
N ILE A 185 1.24 -12.47 -14.08
CA ILE A 185 0.42 -12.67 -15.28
C ILE A 185 0.70 -11.61 -16.35
N ILE A 186 0.94 -10.36 -15.96
CA ILE A 186 1.26 -9.26 -16.86
C ILE A 186 2.69 -9.39 -17.37
N ILE A 187 3.63 -9.73 -16.49
CA ILE A 187 5.03 -9.97 -16.86
C ILE A 187 5.13 -11.07 -17.91
N ASN A 188 4.46 -12.21 -17.69
CA ASN A 188 4.44 -13.33 -18.63
C ASN A 188 3.84 -12.92 -19.97
N HIS A 189 2.73 -12.17 -19.95
CA HIS A 189 2.09 -11.68 -21.17
C HIS A 189 3.03 -10.77 -21.96
N VAL A 190 3.61 -9.74 -21.34
CA VAL A 190 4.53 -8.79 -22.01
C VAL A 190 5.75 -9.52 -22.54
N GLN A 191 6.33 -10.44 -21.78
CA GLN A 191 7.43 -11.27 -22.22
C GLN A 191 7.06 -12.12 -23.43
N ALA A 192 5.93 -12.83 -23.37
CA ALA A 192 5.49 -13.69 -24.46
C ALA A 192 5.17 -12.88 -25.73
N ARG A 193 4.38 -11.81 -25.61
CA ARG A 193 3.87 -11.04 -26.75
C ARG A 193 4.93 -10.14 -27.37
N ASP A 194 5.66 -9.40 -26.53
CA ASP A 194 6.52 -8.29 -26.96
C ASP A 194 8.01 -8.64 -26.88
N ASN A 195 8.36 -9.80 -26.29
CA ASN A 195 9.75 -10.19 -26.01
C ASN A 195 10.49 -9.13 -25.17
N GLU A 196 9.77 -8.52 -24.24
CA GLU A 196 10.26 -7.53 -23.29
C GLU A 196 10.30 -8.16 -21.89
N PHE A 197 11.45 -8.07 -21.23
CA PHE A 197 11.68 -8.70 -19.93
C PHE A 197 11.55 -7.63 -18.85
N ILE A 198 10.50 -7.76 -18.03
CA ILE A 198 10.25 -6.93 -16.86
C ILE A 198 10.49 -7.80 -15.63
N ASP A 199 11.30 -7.33 -14.69
CA ASP A 199 11.53 -8.06 -13.45
C ASP A 199 10.26 -8.07 -12.59
N ASN A 200 9.96 -9.22 -11.96
CA ASN A 200 9.09 -9.24 -10.79
C ASN A 200 9.85 -8.73 -9.55
N MET A 201 9.17 -8.65 -8.40
CA MET A 201 9.77 -8.09 -7.18
C MET A 201 11.05 -8.82 -6.74
N ASP A 202 11.04 -10.16 -6.70
CA ASP A 202 12.22 -10.96 -6.32
C ASP A 202 13.37 -10.77 -7.32
N GLN A 203 13.08 -10.84 -8.62
CA GLN A 203 14.09 -10.65 -9.66
C GLN A 203 14.73 -9.25 -9.57
N ALA A 204 13.95 -8.22 -9.26
CA ALA A 204 14.45 -6.86 -9.11
C ALA A 204 15.35 -6.72 -7.87
N LEU A 205 14.95 -7.28 -6.72
CA LEU A 205 15.76 -7.26 -5.50
C LEU A 205 17.06 -8.06 -5.66
N GLU A 206 16.99 -9.27 -6.24
CA GLU A 206 18.17 -10.07 -6.57
C GLU A 206 19.13 -9.32 -7.50
N ARG A 207 18.57 -8.63 -8.51
CA ARG A 207 19.35 -7.80 -9.43
C ARG A 207 20.00 -6.62 -8.71
N ALA A 208 19.28 -5.92 -7.84
CA ALA A 208 19.81 -4.80 -7.04
C ALA A 208 21.00 -5.26 -6.17
N VAL A 209 20.84 -6.39 -5.47
CA VAL A 209 21.92 -7.00 -4.68
C VAL A 209 23.12 -7.36 -5.56
N LYS A 210 22.89 -8.03 -6.70
CA LYS A 210 23.94 -8.44 -7.63
C LYS A 210 24.69 -7.23 -8.22
N ASN A 211 24.00 -6.12 -8.41
CA ASN A 211 24.59 -4.87 -8.88
C ASN A 211 25.35 -4.10 -7.80
N GLY A 212 25.30 -4.54 -6.53
CA GLY A 212 26.01 -3.88 -5.43
C GLY A 212 25.32 -2.61 -4.93
N VAL A 213 23.99 -2.55 -5.07
CA VAL A 213 23.19 -1.49 -4.47
C VAL A 213 23.30 -1.56 -2.95
N LYS A 214 23.44 -0.39 -2.33
CA LYS A 214 23.51 -0.24 -0.88
C LYS A 214 22.33 0.53 -0.33
N ASN A 215 21.90 1.56 -1.05
CA ASN A 215 20.77 2.40 -0.66
C ASN A 215 19.65 2.13 -1.64
N LEU A 216 18.58 1.49 -1.15
CA LEU A 216 17.40 1.18 -1.93
C LEU A 216 16.22 2.03 -1.42
N VAL A 217 15.60 2.77 -2.33
CA VAL A 217 14.28 3.37 -2.10
C VAL A 217 13.28 2.69 -3.01
N VAL A 218 12.16 2.24 -2.46
CA VAL A 218 11.07 1.63 -3.22
C VAL A 218 9.93 2.63 -3.32
N GLN A 219 9.51 2.96 -4.54
CA GLN A 219 8.32 3.78 -4.80
C GLN A 219 7.22 2.89 -5.37
N PRO A 220 6.23 2.49 -4.56
CA PRO A 220 5.02 1.86 -5.08
C PRO A 220 4.23 2.88 -5.90
N THR A 221 3.86 2.53 -7.13
CA THR A 221 2.90 3.32 -7.94
C THR A 221 1.47 2.84 -7.69
N HIS A 222 1.17 2.39 -6.48
CA HIS A 222 -0.18 1.96 -6.09
C HIS A 222 -1.01 3.17 -5.67
N LEU A 223 -2.33 2.98 -5.59
CA LEU A 223 -3.24 4.04 -5.14
C LEU A 223 -3.15 4.25 -3.62
N MET A 224 -3.00 3.17 -2.86
CA MET A 224 -3.12 3.15 -1.40
C MET A 224 -2.27 2.03 -0.79
N HIS A 225 -2.13 2.03 0.53
CA HIS A 225 -1.59 0.92 1.33
C HIS A 225 -2.53 -0.29 1.34
N GLY A 226 -2.70 -0.92 0.17
CA GLY A 226 -3.54 -2.10 -0.05
C GLY A 226 -2.75 -3.42 0.03
N ALA A 227 -3.41 -4.53 -0.32
CA ALA A 227 -2.77 -5.86 -0.31
C ALA A 227 -1.47 -5.91 -1.14
N GLU A 228 -1.46 -5.32 -2.33
CA GLU A 228 -0.25 -5.24 -3.19
C GLU A 228 0.90 -4.47 -2.52
N TYR A 229 0.59 -3.47 -1.70
CA TYR A 229 1.61 -2.76 -0.92
C TYR A 229 2.18 -3.67 0.18
N ASP A 230 1.32 -4.41 0.88
CA ASP A 230 1.74 -5.36 1.91
C ASP A 230 2.66 -6.44 1.32
N GLU A 231 2.37 -6.94 0.12
CA GLU A 231 3.21 -7.90 -0.61
C GLU A 231 4.59 -7.32 -0.95
N ILE A 232 4.66 -6.05 -1.37
CA ILE A 232 5.95 -5.36 -1.60
C ILE A 232 6.75 -5.29 -0.30
N VAL A 233 6.12 -4.90 0.81
CA VAL A 233 6.78 -4.79 2.11
C VAL A 233 7.27 -6.17 2.59
N GLU A 234 6.45 -7.21 2.45
CA GLU A 234 6.81 -8.59 2.80
C GLU A 234 8.01 -9.08 1.98
N ALA A 235 8.02 -8.85 0.66
CA ALA A 235 9.14 -9.21 -0.19
C ALA A 235 10.43 -8.48 0.22
N LEU A 236 10.34 -7.19 0.57
CA LEU A 236 11.49 -6.40 1.02
C LEU A 236 12.12 -6.92 2.31
N GLU A 237 11.33 -7.41 3.26
CA GLU A 237 11.85 -7.94 4.53
C GLU A 237 12.83 -9.11 4.32
N ALA A 238 12.64 -9.92 3.27
CA ALA A 238 13.54 -11.02 2.94
C ALA A 238 14.93 -10.56 2.45
N TYR A 239 15.04 -9.31 1.98
CA TYR A 239 16.29 -8.75 1.42
C TYR A 239 16.86 -7.59 2.23
N ARG A 240 16.15 -7.08 3.25
CA ARG A 240 16.53 -5.88 4.00
C ARG A 240 17.98 -5.90 4.50
N ASP A 241 18.46 -7.03 5.01
CA ASP A 241 19.82 -7.23 5.52
C ASP A 241 20.93 -7.18 4.44
N GLN A 242 20.56 -7.20 3.15
CA GLN A 242 21.49 -7.16 2.01
C GLN A 242 21.79 -5.73 1.54
N PHE A 243 21.08 -4.74 2.07
CA PHE A 243 21.25 -3.32 1.79
C PHE A 243 21.73 -2.58 3.05
N GLU A 244 22.40 -1.43 2.87
CA GLU A 244 22.74 -0.54 3.99
C GLU A 244 21.50 0.25 4.46
N THR A 245 20.66 0.69 3.52
CA THR A 245 19.37 1.33 3.82
C THR A 245 18.28 0.84 2.87
N VAL A 246 17.08 0.59 3.41
CA VAL A 246 15.86 0.33 2.63
C VAL A 246 14.75 1.24 3.15
N THR A 247 14.13 2.00 2.26
CA THR A 247 12.98 2.86 2.57
C THR A 247 11.89 2.66 1.54
N VAL A 248 10.64 2.71 1.98
CA VAL A 248 9.46 2.63 1.10
C VAL A 248 8.76 3.97 1.13
N ALA A 249 8.51 4.55 -0.04
CA ALA A 249 7.79 5.80 -0.19
C ALA A 249 6.26 5.59 -0.11
N GLU A 250 5.55 6.67 0.19
CA GLU A 250 4.08 6.66 0.24
C GLU A 250 3.46 6.33 -1.15
N PRO A 251 2.34 5.58 -1.18
CA PRO A 251 1.48 5.46 -2.36
C PRO A 251 0.70 6.75 -2.66
N LEU A 252 0.01 6.80 -3.80
CA LEU A 252 -0.55 8.05 -4.34
C LEU A 252 -1.49 8.82 -3.40
N LEU A 253 -2.36 8.13 -2.66
CA LEU A 253 -3.31 8.76 -1.74
C LEU A 253 -2.73 8.96 -0.33
N GLY A 254 -1.46 8.64 -0.12
CA GLY A 254 -0.79 8.65 1.19
C GLY A 254 -1.47 7.74 2.21
N GLU A 255 -1.44 8.16 3.47
CA GLU A 255 -1.96 7.37 4.59
C GLU A 255 -3.44 6.97 4.46
N VAL A 256 -3.75 5.75 4.86
CA VAL A 256 -5.12 5.22 4.92
C VAL A 256 -5.70 5.50 6.30
N GLY A 257 -6.74 6.33 6.37
CA GLY A 257 -7.45 6.59 7.62
C GLY A 257 -8.38 5.44 8.06
N THR A 258 -8.79 5.43 9.33
CA THR A 258 -9.64 4.35 9.89
C THR A 258 -11.11 4.44 9.47
N ASP A 259 -11.55 5.58 8.95
CA ASP A 259 -12.90 5.82 8.45
C ASP A 259 -12.90 6.81 7.27
N ALA A 260 -14.07 6.99 6.64
CA ALA A 260 -14.23 7.85 5.46
C ALA A 260 -13.88 9.34 5.71
N THR A 261 -13.87 9.80 6.96
CA THR A 261 -13.68 11.22 7.30
C THR A 261 -12.21 11.63 7.44
N ALA A 262 -11.32 10.64 7.57
CA ALA A 262 -9.88 10.83 7.64
C ALA A 262 -9.30 11.00 6.22
N ILE A 263 -9.01 12.25 5.86
CA ILE A 263 -8.45 12.65 4.56
C ILE A 263 -7.17 13.45 4.77
N ASN A 264 -6.31 13.51 3.74
CA ASN A 264 -4.99 14.14 3.79
C ASN A 264 -4.74 15.00 2.54
N GLY A 265 -3.57 15.67 2.49
CA GLY A 265 -3.21 16.55 1.37
C GLY A 265 -3.11 15.82 0.02
N ASP A 266 -2.68 14.56 0.01
CA ASP A 266 -2.57 13.77 -1.22
C ASP A 266 -3.94 13.49 -1.85
N LYS A 267 -4.92 13.08 -1.05
CA LYS A 267 -6.30 12.87 -1.52
C LYS A 267 -6.89 14.15 -2.08
N GLU A 268 -6.64 15.30 -1.44
CA GLU A 268 -7.08 16.60 -1.93
C GLU A 268 -6.42 16.96 -3.27
N ALA A 269 -5.11 16.76 -3.40
CA ALA A 269 -4.36 17.04 -4.62
C ALA A 269 -4.85 16.16 -5.79
N VAL A 270 -4.99 14.86 -5.56
CA VAL A 270 -5.49 13.90 -6.55
C VAL A 270 -6.93 14.23 -6.95
N ALA A 271 -7.80 14.54 -5.99
CA ALA A 271 -9.20 14.91 -6.27
C ALA A 271 -9.31 16.14 -7.16
N LYS A 272 -8.52 17.19 -6.87
CA LYS A 272 -8.48 18.42 -7.67
C LYS A 272 -7.96 18.17 -9.08
N GLU A 273 -6.83 17.45 -9.19
CA GLU A 273 -6.19 17.23 -10.47
C GLU A 273 -7.04 16.34 -11.39
N MET A 274 -7.56 15.24 -10.86
CA MET A 274 -8.43 14.34 -11.62
C MET A 274 -9.66 15.06 -12.15
N THR A 275 -10.26 15.91 -11.31
CA THR A 275 -11.41 16.73 -11.70
C THR A 275 -11.03 17.76 -12.77
N SER A 276 -9.86 18.40 -12.65
CA SER A 276 -9.34 19.34 -13.64
C SER A 276 -9.14 18.68 -15.01
N GLU A 277 -8.45 17.54 -15.07
CA GLU A 277 -8.21 16.83 -16.32
C GLU A 277 -9.51 16.26 -16.92
N ALA A 278 -10.44 15.78 -16.08
CA ALA A 278 -11.74 15.31 -16.55
C ALA A 278 -12.58 16.44 -17.17
N LEU A 279 -12.60 17.62 -16.55
CA LEU A 279 -13.27 18.82 -17.07
C LEU A 279 -12.66 19.28 -18.39
N LYS A 280 -11.34 19.25 -18.49
CA LYS A 280 -10.60 19.63 -19.70
C LYS A 280 -10.92 18.73 -20.88
N ASP A 281 -10.87 17.42 -20.68
CA ASP A 281 -11.23 16.45 -21.72
C ASP A 281 -12.72 16.54 -22.11
N ALA A 282 -13.58 17.00 -21.19
CA ALA A 282 -15.00 17.26 -21.43
C ALA A 282 -15.29 18.65 -22.05
N GLY A 283 -14.27 19.50 -22.24
CA GLY A 283 -14.42 20.82 -22.86
C GLY A 283 -14.86 21.96 -21.91
N TYR A 284 -14.67 21.77 -20.60
CA TYR A 284 -14.96 22.78 -19.55
C TYR A 284 -13.71 23.52 -19.05
N ASP A 285 -12.53 23.35 -19.68
CA ASP A 285 -11.23 23.97 -19.31
C ASP A 285 -11.12 25.47 -19.55
N THR A 286 -12.00 26.06 -20.37
CA THR A 286 -11.97 27.50 -20.68
C THR A 286 -12.41 28.41 -19.52
N LEU A 287 -12.79 27.82 -18.39
CA LEU A 287 -13.22 28.45 -17.15
C LEU A 287 -12.23 28.03 -16.06
N ASP A 288 -11.81 28.96 -15.19
CA ASP A 288 -10.70 28.73 -14.24
C ASP A 288 -10.87 27.42 -13.45
N ALA A 289 -9.79 26.61 -13.41
CA ALA A 289 -9.76 25.25 -12.89
C ALA A 289 -9.79 25.26 -11.36
N GLY A 290 -10.98 25.49 -10.81
CA GLY A 290 -11.20 25.43 -9.37
C GLY A 290 -12.63 25.49 -8.88
N THR A 291 -13.60 25.89 -9.72
CA THR A 291 -15.04 25.79 -9.41
C THR A 291 -15.92 26.07 -10.64
N GLU A 292 -15.51 26.97 -11.53
CA GLU A 292 -16.38 27.44 -12.63
C GLU A 292 -16.67 26.36 -13.68
N GLY A 293 -15.65 25.59 -14.10
CA GLY A 293 -15.84 24.48 -15.03
C GLY A 293 -16.78 23.41 -14.47
N LEU A 294 -16.65 23.12 -13.18
CA LEU A 294 -17.47 22.12 -12.50
C LEU A 294 -18.92 22.59 -12.33
N GLU A 295 -19.13 23.86 -11.98
CA GLU A 295 -20.46 24.47 -11.94
C GLU A 295 -21.11 24.54 -13.32
N ALA A 296 -20.33 24.77 -14.39
CA ALA A 296 -20.82 24.72 -15.76
C ALA A 296 -21.25 23.29 -16.15
N ALA A 297 -20.42 22.29 -15.86
CA ALA A 297 -20.75 20.88 -16.07
C ALA A 297 -22.02 20.47 -15.29
N LYS A 298 -22.12 20.91 -14.03
CA LYS A 298 -23.30 20.72 -13.18
C LYS A 298 -24.54 21.37 -13.78
N ALA A 299 -24.44 22.60 -14.29
CA ALA A 299 -25.54 23.29 -14.97
C ALA A 299 -26.00 22.58 -16.26
N ASP A 300 -25.08 21.91 -16.95
CA ASP A 300 -25.35 21.09 -18.14
C ASP A 300 -25.86 19.68 -17.81
N GLY A 301 -25.99 19.35 -16.52
CA GLY A 301 -26.47 18.07 -16.01
C GLY A 301 -25.44 16.94 -16.10
N VAL A 302 -24.14 17.26 -16.12
CA VAL A 302 -23.02 16.31 -16.23
C VAL A 302 -22.53 15.87 -14.87
N ALA A 303 -22.43 14.55 -14.68
CA ALA A 303 -21.72 13.90 -13.59
C ALA A 303 -20.46 13.19 -14.09
N PHE A 304 -19.40 13.25 -13.29
CA PHE A 304 -18.16 12.51 -13.50
C PHE A 304 -18.11 11.33 -12.54
N VAL A 305 -17.69 10.17 -13.04
CA VAL A 305 -17.50 8.96 -12.23
C VAL A 305 -16.05 8.54 -12.35
N PHE A 306 -15.33 8.58 -11.23
CA PHE A 306 -13.96 8.11 -11.14
C PHE A 306 -13.94 6.68 -10.63
N LEU A 307 -13.54 5.76 -11.52
CA LEU A 307 -13.66 4.34 -11.32
C LEU A 307 -12.33 3.73 -10.88
N GLY A 308 -12.22 3.38 -9.61
CA GLY A 308 -11.10 2.61 -9.08
C GLY A 308 -11.22 1.13 -9.39
N HIS A 309 -10.16 0.38 -9.13
CA HIS A 309 -10.19 -1.08 -9.20
C HIS A 309 -11.14 -1.65 -8.12
N GLY A 310 -10.96 -1.20 -6.87
CA GLY A 310 -11.61 -1.78 -5.70
C GLY A 310 -10.73 -2.80 -4.97
N THR A 311 -11.06 -3.10 -3.72
CA THR A 311 -10.36 -4.12 -2.92
C THR A 311 -11.23 -4.61 -1.76
N PHE A 312 -10.95 -5.82 -1.27
CA PHE A 312 -11.52 -6.34 -0.01
C PHE A 312 -10.62 -6.03 1.21
N HIS A 313 -9.44 -5.48 0.98
CA HIS A 313 -8.50 -5.05 2.03
C HIS A 313 -9.10 -3.94 2.91
N THR A 314 -8.58 -3.75 4.12
CA THR A 314 -9.04 -2.66 5.03
C THR A 314 -8.89 -1.28 4.39
N ALA A 315 -7.94 -1.12 3.47
CA ALA A 315 -7.70 0.10 2.70
C ALA A 315 -8.82 0.49 1.74
N LYS A 316 -9.84 -0.36 1.53
CA LYS A 316 -11.04 -0.03 0.74
C LYS A 316 -11.73 1.26 1.15
N VAL A 317 -11.61 1.65 2.42
CA VAL A 317 -12.10 2.93 2.95
C VAL A 317 -11.53 4.14 2.20
N SER A 318 -10.38 4.01 1.52
CA SER A 318 -9.78 5.04 0.68
C SER A 318 -10.74 5.53 -0.42
N TYR A 319 -11.59 4.66 -0.96
CA TYR A 319 -12.60 5.06 -1.95
C TYR A 319 -13.70 5.94 -1.32
N SER A 320 -14.19 5.59 -0.13
CA SER A 320 -15.11 6.45 0.65
C SER A 320 -14.43 7.77 1.09
N GLN A 321 -13.13 7.73 1.40
CA GLN A 321 -12.34 8.93 1.73
C GLN A 321 -12.19 9.85 0.53
N MET A 322 -11.99 9.30 -0.68
CA MET A 322 -12.00 10.08 -1.91
C MET A 322 -13.37 10.70 -2.17
N GLN A 323 -14.48 9.98 -1.99
CA GLN A 323 -15.82 10.58 -2.09
C GLN A 323 -15.99 11.71 -1.06
N THR A 324 -15.59 11.48 0.20
CA THR A 324 -15.65 12.51 1.25
C THR A 324 -14.80 13.74 0.91
N GLN A 325 -13.63 13.53 0.28
CA GLN A 325 -12.78 14.61 -0.20
C GLN A 325 -13.44 15.41 -1.32
N MET A 326 -14.11 14.76 -2.28
CA MET A 326 -14.91 15.42 -3.32
C MET A 326 -16.02 16.27 -2.69
N ASP A 327 -16.77 15.71 -1.74
CA ASP A 327 -17.86 16.40 -1.05
C ASP A 327 -17.35 17.64 -0.28
N ARG A 328 -16.20 17.53 0.41
CA ARG A 328 -15.59 18.68 1.12
C ARG A 328 -15.09 19.77 0.18
N LEU A 329 -14.67 19.41 -1.03
CA LEU A 329 -14.30 20.36 -2.06
C LEU A 329 -15.51 20.99 -2.77
N GLY A 330 -16.73 20.52 -2.47
CA GLY A 330 -17.96 20.96 -3.11
C GLY A 330 -18.16 20.38 -4.52
N PHE A 331 -17.53 19.25 -4.81
CA PHE A 331 -17.60 18.60 -6.11
C PHE A 331 -18.82 17.70 -6.22
N ASP A 332 -20.01 18.30 -6.05
CA ASP A 332 -21.31 17.60 -5.92
C ASP A 332 -21.73 16.75 -7.13
N ASN A 333 -21.03 16.89 -8.27
CA ASN A 333 -21.25 16.12 -9.50
C ASN A 333 -20.09 15.16 -9.81
N VAL A 334 -19.25 14.83 -8.82
CA VAL A 334 -18.18 13.85 -8.92
C VAL A 334 -18.46 12.68 -7.97
N PHE A 335 -18.42 11.47 -8.52
CA PHE A 335 -18.74 10.23 -7.82
C PHE A 335 -17.57 9.26 -7.91
N ILE A 336 -17.31 8.52 -6.84
CA ILE A 336 -16.31 7.45 -6.80
C ILE A 336 -17.01 6.10 -6.94
N GLY A 337 -16.53 5.28 -7.88
CA GLY A 337 -16.97 3.90 -8.04
C GLY A 337 -15.79 2.94 -7.99
N THR A 338 -16.06 1.65 -7.85
CA THR A 338 -15.07 0.59 -8.02
C THR A 338 -15.58 -0.53 -8.92
N VAL A 339 -14.69 -1.10 -9.75
CA VAL A 339 -15.04 -2.25 -10.60
C VAL A 339 -15.48 -3.43 -9.73
N GLU A 340 -14.75 -3.68 -8.65
CA GLU A 340 -14.99 -4.78 -7.73
C GLU A 340 -14.75 -4.39 -6.26
N GLY A 341 -14.82 -5.36 -5.36
CA GLY A 341 -14.53 -5.15 -3.93
C GLY A 341 -15.66 -4.47 -3.15
N ASP A 342 -15.28 -3.95 -1.98
CA ASP A 342 -16.11 -2.99 -1.25
C ASP A 342 -15.41 -1.61 -1.28
N PRO A 343 -16.03 -0.55 -0.77
CA PRO A 343 -17.30 -0.49 -0.01
C PRO A 343 -18.54 -0.63 -0.93
N GLU A 344 -19.64 -1.22 -0.44
CA GLU A 344 -20.84 -1.53 -1.25
C GLU A 344 -21.42 -0.28 -1.94
N GLU A 345 -21.30 0.91 -1.32
CA GLU A 345 -21.77 2.17 -1.91
C GLU A 345 -21.03 2.61 -3.18
N THR A 346 -19.87 2.01 -3.48
CA THR A 346 -19.08 2.30 -4.69
C THR A 346 -19.42 1.37 -5.86
N ALA A 347 -20.33 0.41 -5.67
CA ALA A 347 -20.78 -0.50 -6.72
C ALA A 347 -21.53 0.23 -7.84
N CYS A 348 -21.45 -0.32 -9.07
CA CYS A 348 -22.03 0.28 -10.28
C CYS A 348 -23.50 0.71 -10.13
N GLU A 349 -24.35 -0.16 -9.56
CA GLU A 349 -25.77 0.14 -9.39
C GLU A 349 -26.01 1.27 -8.38
N GLU A 350 -25.26 1.29 -7.28
CA GLU A 350 -25.37 2.29 -6.22
C GLU A 350 -24.92 3.67 -6.73
N VAL A 351 -23.77 3.74 -7.41
CA VAL A 351 -23.28 4.98 -8.04
C VAL A 351 -24.27 5.50 -9.09
N MET A 352 -24.77 4.62 -9.96
CA MET A 352 -25.79 4.98 -10.95
C MET A 352 -27.08 5.53 -10.29
N ASN A 353 -27.54 4.91 -9.20
CA ASN A 353 -28.71 5.37 -8.47
C ASN A 353 -28.45 6.74 -7.84
N ALA A 354 -27.31 6.94 -7.20
CA ALA A 354 -26.92 8.22 -6.59
C ALA A 354 -26.88 9.37 -7.61
N ILE A 355 -26.32 9.13 -8.80
CA ILE A 355 -26.27 10.14 -9.88
C ILE A 355 -27.69 10.49 -10.36
N ALA A 356 -28.53 9.49 -10.56
CA ALA A 356 -29.92 9.69 -11.01
C ALA A 356 -30.75 10.44 -9.95
N GLU A 357 -30.56 10.13 -8.66
CA GLU A 357 -31.22 10.82 -7.54
C GLU A 357 -30.74 12.27 -7.40
N ALA A 358 -29.47 12.54 -7.66
CA ALA A 358 -28.90 13.89 -7.72
C ALA A 358 -29.40 14.69 -8.94
N GLY A 359 -30.04 14.04 -9.91
CA GLY A 359 -30.70 14.67 -11.05
C GLY A 359 -29.81 14.90 -12.28
N TYR A 360 -28.59 14.37 -12.29
CA TYR A 360 -27.70 14.44 -13.45
C TYR A 360 -28.19 13.53 -14.57
N GLN A 361 -28.05 13.98 -15.81
CA GLN A 361 -28.58 13.31 -17.00
C GLN A 361 -27.47 12.83 -17.95
N LYS A 362 -26.25 13.31 -17.79
CA LYS A 362 -25.09 12.95 -18.61
C LYS A 362 -23.99 12.42 -17.71
N VAL A 363 -23.35 11.34 -18.10
CA VAL A 363 -22.30 10.68 -17.31
C VAL A 363 -21.02 10.57 -18.11
N ILE A 364 -19.91 10.92 -17.46
CA ILE A 364 -18.56 10.72 -17.98
C ILE A 364 -17.81 9.78 -17.03
N LEU A 365 -17.45 8.60 -17.53
CA LEU A 365 -16.65 7.61 -16.80
C LEU A 365 -15.16 7.87 -17.03
N ARG A 366 -14.34 7.87 -15.99
CA ARG A 366 -12.88 8.02 -16.07
C ARG A 366 -12.18 7.11 -15.07
N PRO A 367 -11.03 6.49 -15.39
CA PRO A 367 -10.30 5.66 -14.44
C PRO A 367 -9.76 6.45 -13.25
N LEU A 368 -9.93 5.92 -12.04
CA LEU A 368 -9.14 6.23 -10.85
C LEU A 368 -8.07 5.14 -10.67
N MET A 369 -7.32 4.89 -11.75
CA MET A 369 -6.28 3.86 -11.84
C MET A 369 -5.04 4.47 -12.48
N VAL A 370 -3.85 4.09 -12.02
CA VAL A 370 -2.59 4.66 -12.52
C VAL A 370 -2.43 4.43 -14.01
N VAL A 371 -2.81 3.25 -14.48
CA VAL A 371 -2.81 2.89 -15.90
C VAL A 371 -4.23 2.76 -16.42
N ALA A 372 -4.45 3.14 -17.68
CA ALA A 372 -5.66 2.77 -18.41
C ALA A 372 -5.48 1.40 -19.08
N GLY A 373 -5.39 0.35 -18.25
CA GLY A 373 -5.23 -1.04 -18.68
C GLY A 373 -6.56 -1.75 -18.97
N ASP A 374 -6.61 -3.05 -18.67
CA ASP A 374 -7.73 -3.92 -19.03
C ASP A 374 -9.07 -3.44 -18.43
N HIS A 375 -9.10 -3.18 -17.12
CA HIS A 375 -10.29 -2.67 -16.44
C HIS A 375 -10.84 -1.36 -17.01
N ALA A 376 -9.96 -0.44 -17.45
CA ALA A 376 -10.40 0.82 -18.06
C ALA A 376 -11.00 0.60 -19.45
N ASN A 377 -10.45 -0.33 -20.24
CA ASN A 377 -10.88 -0.57 -21.61
C ASN A 377 -12.08 -1.53 -21.72
N ASN A 378 -12.16 -2.53 -20.83
CA ASN A 378 -13.18 -3.57 -20.86
C ASN A 378 -14.28 -3.28 -19.81
N ASP A 379 -13.95 -3.31 -18.53
CA ASP A 379 -14.97 -3.22 -17.47
C ASP A 379 -15.60 -1.83 -17.37
N MET A 380 -14.83 -0.77 -17.61
CA MET A 380 -15.38 0.59 -17.61
C MET A 380 -16.02 0.94 -18.95
N ALA A 381 -15.26 0.82 -20.04
CA ALA A 381 -15.59 1.42 -21.33
C ALA A 381 -15.95 0.41 -22.44
N GLY A 382 -15.97 -0.88 -22.13
CA GLY A 382 -16.23 -1.95 -23.09
C GLY A 382 -17.61 -1.86 -23.75
N GLU A 383 -17.82 -2.73 -24.73
CA GLU A 383 -19.12 -2.92 -25.39
C GLU A 383 -19.87 -4.15 -24.84
N GLU A 384 -19.22 -4.95 -23.99
CA GLU A 384 -19.83 -6.12 -23.32
C GLU A 384 -20.93 -5.68 -22.34
N GLU A 385 -21.94 -6.54 -22.13
CA GLU A 385 -23.15 -6.23 -21.36
C GLU A 385 -22.87 -5.87 -19.89
N ASP A 386 -21.79 -6.40 -19.32
CA ASP A 386 -21.35 -6.22 -17.93
C ASP A 386 -20.40 -5.04 -17.73
N SER A 387 -19.95 -4.36 -18.80
CA SER A 387 -19.21 -3.11 -18.65
C SER A 387 -20.07 -1.99 -18.05
N TRP A 388 -19.47 -1.12 -17.24
CA TRP A 388 -20.14 0.04 -16.64
C TRP A 388 -20.81 0.90 -17.72
N ARG A 389 -20.13 1.17 -18.83
CA ARG A 389 -20.70 1.93 -19.95
C ARG A 389 -21.96 1.26 -20.52
N SER A 390 -21.98 -0.06 -20.70
CA SER A 390 -23.16 -0.78 -21.16
C SER A 390 -24.29 -0.78 -20.13
N ILE A 391 -23.98 -1.00 -18.85
CA ILE A 391 -24.95 -0.97 -17.75
C ILE A 391 -25.62 0.40 -17.65
N PHE A 392 -24.84 1.48 -17.65
CA PHE A 392 -25.36 2.84 -17.59
C PHE A 392 -26.26 3.16 -18.80
N LYS A 393 -25.85 2.77 -20.01
CA LYS A 393 -26.68 2.94 -21.23
C LYS A 393 -27.97 2.13 -21.19
N ALA A 394 -27.92 0.90 -20.68
CA ALA A 394 -29.08 0.01 -20.59
C ALA A 394 -30.11 0.44 -19.53
N SER A 395 -29.72 1.32 -18.60
CA SER A 395 -30.59 1.80 -17.52
C SER A 395 -31.72 2.73 -17.99
N ASP A 396 -31.59 3.33 -19.17
CA ASP A 396 -32.45 4.40 -19.69
C ASP A 396 -32.58 5.64 -18.75
N LYS A 397 -31.70 5.77 -17.75
CA LYS A 397 -31.70 6.90 -16.77
C LYS A 397 -30.95 8.14 -17.26
N PHE A 398 -30.08 7.99 -18.26
CA PHE A 398 -29.16 9.04 -18.72
C PHE A 398 -29.31 9.31 -20.22
N GLU A 399 -29.21 10.57 -20.60
CA GLU A 399 -29.20 11.04 -21.99
C GLU A 399 -27.91 10.66 -22.74
N SER A 400 -26.77 10.68 -22.04
CA SER A 400 -25.48 10.29 -22.61
C SER A 400 -24.57 9.65 -21.57
N VAL A 401 -23.75 8.70 -22.03
CA VAL A 401 -22.72 8.02 -21.25
C VAL A 401 -21.46 7.96 -22.11
N GLU A 402 -20.44 8.68 -21.67
CA GLU A 402 -19.14 8.78 -22.34
C GLU A 402 -18.03 8.24 -21.43
N ALA A 403 -16.89 7.89 -22.02
CA ALA A 403 -15.74 7.39 -21.28
C ALA A 403 -14.48 8.14 -21.71
N GLN A 404 -13.67 8.53 -20.73
CA GLN A 404 -12.34 9.11 -20.90
C GLN A 404 -11.31 8.06 -20.47
N ILE A 405 -10.68 7.38 -21.43
CA ILE A 405 -9.77 6.26 -21.17
C ILE A 405 -8.33 6.78 -21.08
N THR A 406 -8.01 7.40 -19.94
CA THR A 406 -6.67 7.95 -19.66
C THR A 406 -6.26 7.56 -18.25
N GLY A 407 -5.06 6.99 -18.10
CA GLY A 407 -4.51 6.62 -16.81
C GLY A 407 -4.02 7.84 -16.03
N MET A 408 -4.05 7.76 -14.70
CA MET A 408 -3.58 8.87 -13.86
C MET A 408 -2.07 9.09 -13.96
N GLY A 409 -1.30 8.06 -14.30
CA GLY A 409 0.15 8.12 -14.40
C GLY A 409 0.65 9.04 -15.51
N SER A 410 -0.16 9.30 -16.54
CA SER A 410 0.17 10.27 -17.60
C SER A 410 -0.02 11.73 -17.20
N ILE A 411 -0.66 12.01 -16.06
CA ILE A 411 -0.94 13.36 -15.58
C ILE A 411 0.30 13.93 -14.88
N PRO A 412 0.92 15.03 -15.37
CA PRO A 412 2.19 15.50 -14.85
C PRO A 412 2.20 15.82 -13.35
N SER A 413 1.14 16.41 -12.80
CA SER A 413 1.05 16.70 -11.36
C SER A 413 0.87 15.45 -10.51
N ILE A 414 0.21 14.41 -11.01
CA ILE A 414 0.17 13.09 -10.35
C ILE A 414 1.57 12.46 -10.33
N GLN A 415 2.31 12.54 -11.44
CA GLN A 415 3.72 12.10 -11.48
C GLN A 415 4.58 12.84 -10.44
N GLN A 416 4.32 14.13 -10.23
CA GLN A 416 5.03 14.92 -9.23
C GLN A 416 4.69 14.53 -7.79
N ILE A 417 3.48 14.02 -7.51
CA ILE A 417 3.15 13.48 -6.17
C ILE A 417 4.06 12.28 -5.87
N TYR A 418 4.17 11.32 -6.80
CA TYR A 418 5.10 10.19 -6.64
C TYR A 418 6.56 10.64 -6.54
N ALA A 419 7.00 11.59 -7.36
CA ALA A 419 8.36 12.11 -7.26
C ALA A 419 8.64 12.80 -5.91
N GLN A 420 7.62 13.44 -5.32
CA GLN A 420 7.72 14.05 -4.00
C GLN A 420 7.75 12.99 -2.90
N HIS A 421 6.87 12.00 -2.92
CA HIS A 421 6.90 10.88 -1.97
C HIS A 421 8.25 10.14 -2.00
N THR A 422 8.82 9.94 -3.20
CA THR A 422 10.17 9.38 -3.36
C THR A 422 11.23 10.28 -2.72
N ARG A 423 11.13 11.60 -2.90
CA ARG A 423 12.06 12.57 -2.29
C ARG A 423 11.96 12.55 -0.77
N ASP A 424 10.75 12.50 -0.22
CA ASP A 424 10.52 12.45 1.22
C ASP A 424 11.15 11.18 1.82
N ALA A 425 11.00 10.03 1.15
CA ALA A 425 11.66 8.78 1.52
C ALA A 425 13.19 8.85 1.45
N LEU A 426 13.74 9.51 0.42
CA LEU A 426 15.18 9.73 0.27
C LEU A 426 15.76 10.64 1.35
N ASP A 427 15.06 11.72 1.67
CA ASP A 427 15.47 12.67 2.71
C ASP A 427 15.44 11.99 4.08
N LEU A 428 14.42 11.18 4.35
CA LEU A 428 14.32 10.37 5.56
C LEU A 428 15.49 9.36 5.67
N ALA A 429 15.83 8.67 4.59
CA ALA A 429 16.96 7.75 4.56
C ALA A 429 18.29 8.48 4.82
N ALA A 430 18.47 9.67 4.22
CA ALA A 430 19.67 10.49 4.42
C ALA A 430 19.78 11.01 5.86
N LEU A 431 18.65 11.35 6.50
CA LEU A 431 18.61 11.74 7.91
C LEU A 431 18.98 10.56 8.83
N ALA A 432 18.53 9.35 8.52
CA ALA A 432 18.91 8.13 9.25
C ALA A 432 20.41 7.82 9.11
N ASP A 433 21.00 8.03 7.93
CA ASP A 433 22.43 7.81 7.69
C ASP A 433 23.31 8.89 8.39
N LEU A 434 22.88 10.15 8.36
CA LEU A 434 23.52 11.23 9.14
C LEU A 434 23.44 10.98 10.66
N ALA A 435 22.36 10.35 11.12
CA ALA A 435 22.22 9.88 12.51
C ALA A 435 23.17 8.71 12.82
N GLY A 436 23.38 7.79 11.87
CA GLY A 436 24.30 6.65 11.99
C GLY A 436 25.78 7.01 11.95
N ALA A 437 26.15 8.11 11.27
CA ALA A 437 27.55 8.59 11.17
C ALA A 437 28.06 9.28 12.46
N GLY A 438 27.18 9.65 13.38
CA GLY A 438 27.53 10.06 14.74
C GLY A 438 27.56 8.85 15.65
N GLY A 439 28.74 8.30 15.95
CA GLY A 439 28.94 7.08 16.75
C GLY A 439 28.41 7.13 18.19
N GLY A 440 27.08 7.19 18.35
CA GLY A 440 26.31 6.92 19.55
C GLY A 440 25.44 5.71 19.26
N GLN A 441 25.42 4.74 20.17
CA GLN A 441 24.62 3.54 20.00
C GLN A 441 23.15 3.93 19.82
N THR A 442 22.56 3.58 18.69
CA THR A 442 21.11 3.45 18.54
C THR A 442 20.65 2.46 19.60
N GLN A 443 20.08 2.97 20.69
CA GLN A 443 19.18 2.16 21.48
C GLN A 443 17.98 1.91 20.57
N ASN A 444 17.78 0.67 20.12
CA ASN A 444 16.57 0.24 19.43
C ASN A 444 15.38 0.43 20.39
N LEU A 445 14.81 1.63 20.42
CA LEU A 445 13.47 1.81 20.95
C LEU A 445 12.51 1.09 20.02
N GLN A 446 11.58 0.35 20.61
CA GLN A 446 10.48 -0.25 19.85
C GLN A 446 9.51 0.86 19.45
N ASP A 447 8.65 0.58 18.48
CA ASP A 447 7.55 1.47 18.15
C ASP A 447 6.69 1.72 19.39
N GLY A 448 6.37 2.99 19.66
CA GLY A 448 5.70 3.42 20.88
C GLY A 448 5.87 4.90 21.18
N VAL A 449 5.25 5.35 22.27
CA VAL A 449 5.33 6.75 22.71
C VAL A 449 6.11 6.84 24.01
N TYR A 450 7.03 7.80 24.07
CA TYR A 450 8.04 8.01 25.10
C TYR A 450 7.96 9.47 25.60
N SER A 451 8.13 9.70 26.88
CA SER A 451 8.47 10.99 27.45
C SER A 451 9.99 11.12 27.43
N ALA A 452 10.52 12.15 26.77
CA ALA A 452 11.96 12.33 26.63
C ALA A 452 12.37 13.76 26.99
N ASP A 453 13.55 13.92 27.58
CA ASP A 453 14.13 15.24 27.87
C ASP A 453 14.47 15.95 26.55
N PHE A 454 14.04 17.20 26.39
CA PHE A 454 14.45 18.05 25.28
C PHE A 454 15.39 19.16 25.78
N LYS A 455 16.66 19.09 25.38
CA LYS A 455 17.70 20.05 25.77
C LYS A 455 18.07 20.94 24.60
N THR A 456 18.48 22.15 24.92
CA THR A 456 18.72 23.24 23.97
C THR A 456 19.76 24.19 24.56
N ASP A 457 20.61 24.78 23.71
CA ASP A 457 21.68 25.69 24.11
C ASP A 457 21.22 27.11 24.50
N SER A 458 19.92 27.38 24.39
CA SER A 458 19.33 28.70 24.61
C SER A 458 18.34 28.71 25.77
N SER A 459 18.47 29.69 26.66
CA SER A 459 17.49 29.90 27.72
C SER A 459 16.17 30.50 27.21
N MET A 460 16.15 31.05 26.00
CA MET A 460 14.96 31.67 25.38
C MET A 460 14.15 30.69 24.53
N PHE A 461 14.75 29.59 24.09
CA PHE A 461 14.09 28.52 23.36
C PHE A 461 14.10 27.30 24.26
N ARG A 462 12.98 27.00 24.90
CA ARG A 462 12.83 25.88 25.85
C ARG A 462 11.40 25.39 25.85
N VAL A 463 11.20 24.12 26.21
CA VAL A 463 9.89 23.55 26.50
C VAL A 463 9.24 24.34 27.64
N ASN A 464 7.90 24.41 27.63
CA ASN A 464 7.12 25.00 28.70
C ASN A 464 7.52 24.41 30.06
N GLU A 465 7.52 25.25 31.10
CA GLU A 465 7.89 24.83 32.45
C GLU A 465 6.93 23.79 33.04
N ALA A 466 5.66 23.77 32.61
CA ALA A 466 4.70 22.76 33.04
C ALA A 466 5.00 21.36 32.48
N CYS A 467 5.85 21.26 31.45
CA CYS A 467 6.27 20.00 30.85
C CYS A 467 7.59 19.48 31.44
N ASP A 468 8.13 20.13 32.49
CA ASP A 468 9.38 19.74 33.17
C ASP A 468 10.59 19.52 32.23
N GLY A 469 10.63 20.26 31.10
CA GLY A 469 11.70 20.13 30.11
C GLY A 469 11.59 18.89 29.22
N LYS A 470 10.46 18.18 29.23
CA LYS A 470 10.22 16.96 28.46
C LYS A 470 9.23 17.18 27.31
N GLY A 471 9.43 16.44 26.23
CA GLY A 471 8.49 16.31 25.12
C GLY A 471 7.96 14.88 24.98
N MET A 472 7.00 14.69 24.08
CA MET A 472 6.43 13.39 23.75
C MET A 472 7.09 12.86 22.47
N LEU A 473 8.00 11.91 22.62
CA LEU A 473 8.72 11.23 21.56
C LEU A 473 7.91 10.04 21.04
N THR A 474 7.52 10.06 19.78
CA THR A 474 6.90 8.92 19.09
C THR A 474 7.95 8.19 18.28
N VAL A 475 8.04 6.88 18.45
CA VAL A 475 8.84 5.96 17.65
C VAL A 475 7.89 5.15 16.78
N LYS A 476 8.06 5.16 15.46
CA LYS A 476 7.27 4.34 14.53
C LYS A 476 8.15 3.93 13.36
N ASN A 477 8.22 2.63 13.06
CA ASN A 477 9.08 2.08 12.01
C ASN A 477 10.56 2.52 12.11
N GLY A 478 11.06 2.74 13.34
CA GLY A 478 12.43 3.24 13.58
C GLY A 478 12.62 4.74 13.40
N GLU A 479 11.60 5.48 12.98
CA GLU A 479 11.60 6.94 12.92
C GLU A 479 11.20 7.54 14.27
N MET A 480 11.80 8.68 14.63
CA MET A 480 11.58 9.34 15.91
C MET A 480 11.14 10.79 15.70
N VAL A 481 10.00 11.17 16.29
CA VAL A 481 9.49 12.55 16.27
C VAL A 481 9.14 12.96 17.69
N ILE A 482 9.71 14.07 18.19
CA ILE A 482 9.37 14.61 19.50
C ILE A 482 8.43 15.81 19.38
N HIS A 483 7.27 15.71 20.00
CA HIS A 483 6.36 16.81 20.20
C HIS A 483 6.78 17.65 21.41
N ILE A 484 7.00 18.96 21.22
CA ILE A 484 7.38 19.89 22.29
C ILE A 484 6.42 21.08 22.39
N SER A 485 5.81 21.27 23.56
CA SER A 485 5.01 22.47 23.86
C SER A 485 5.89 23.61 24.37
N LEU A 486 5.80 24.80 23.78
CA LEU A 486 6.64 25.95 24.14
C LEU A 486 5.99 26.85 25.21
N GLY A 487 6.75 27.82 25.72
CA GLY A 487 6.25 28.77 26.72
C GLY A 487 5.40 29.93 26.17
N SER A 488 5.24 30.07 24.84
CA SER A 488 4.42 31.13 24.23
C SER A 488 4.27 30.95 22.72
N LYS A 489 3.27 31.62 22.11
CA LYS A 489 3.06 31.70 20.65
C LYS A 489 4.02 32.66 19.91
N LYS A 490 5.25 32.85 20.40
CA LYS A 490 6.22 33.84 19.84
C LYS A 490 7.16 33.27 18.80
N ILE A 491 7.38 31.96 18.82
CA ILE A 491 8.14 31.21 17.81
C ILE A 491 7.11 30.73 16.80
N VAL A 492 7.24 31.16 15.55
CA VAL A 492 6.21 30.94 14.53
C VAL A 492 6.49 29.72 13.67
N ASN A 493 7.77 29.38 13.45
CA ASN A 493 8.17 28.15 12.74
C ASN A 493 9.51 27.64 13.29
N LEU A 494 9.72 26.33 13.11
CA LEU A 494 11.02 25.68 13.29
C LEU A 494 11.50 25.09 11.96
N TYR A 495 12.79 24.79 11.87
CA TYR A 495 13.39 24.12 10.72
C TYR A 495 14.48 23.14 11.20
N PRO A 496 14.37 21.83 10.91
CA PRO A 496 15.42 20.84 11.22
C PRO A 496 16.67 21.13 10.39
N GLY A 497 17.68 21.74 10.99
CA GLY A 497 18.88 22.22 10.31
C GLY A 497 19.23 23.67 10.66
N LEU A 498 19.97 24.34 9.77
CA LEU A 498 20.49 25.69 9.99
C LEU A 498 19.55 26.77 9.41
N ALA A 499 19.58 27.95 10.03
CA ALA A 499 18.86 29.16 9.66
C ALA A 499 19.16 29.63 8.23
N ALA A 500 20.35 29.32 7.71
CA ALA A 500 20.73 29.61 6.33
C ALA A 500 19.96 28.74 5.32
N ASP A 501 19.63 27.50 5.70
CA ASP A 501 18.90 26.56 4.87
C ASP A 501 17.39 26.80 4.95
N ALA A 502 16.89 27.15 6.15
CA ALA A 502 15.51 27.57 6.37
C ALA A 502 15.05 28.79 5.54
N GLN A 503 15.99 29.57 5.01
CA GLN A 503 15.73 30.76 4.19
C GLN A 503 15.72 30.49 2.68
N LYS A 504 16.00 29.26 2.26
CA LYS A 504 15.96 28.88 0.84
C LYS A 504 14.52 28.61 0.40
N ASP A 505 14.23 28.87 -0.88
CA ASP A 505 12.92 28.55 -1.46
C ASP A 505 12.68 27.03 -1.41
N GLY A 506 11.50 26.62 -0.92
CA GLY A 506 11.13 25.21 -0.78
C GLY A 506 11.56 24.54 0.53
N ALA A 507 12.12 25.28 1.50
CA ALA A 507 12.43 24.72 2.81
C ALA A 507 11.15 24.25 3.54
N ALA A 508 11.11 22.97 3.92
CA ALA A 508 10.03 22.40 4.73
C ALA A 508 10.10 22.93 6.16
N LEU A 509 9.31 23.95 6.46
CA LEU A 509 9.20 24.52 7.80
C LEU A 509 8.27 23.65 8.65
N LEU A 510 8.60 23.46 9.92
CA LEU A 510 7.69 22.89 10.89
C LEU A 510 6.69 23.97 11.29
N GLU A 511 5.42 23.70 10.99
CA GLU A 511 4.30 24.55 11.40
C GLU A 511 3.91 24.26 12.86
N PRO A 512 3.44 25.27 13.60
CA PRO A 512 3.08 25.10 15.00
C PRO A 512 1.73 24.39 15.16
N THR A 513 1.62 23.56 16.18
CA THR A 513 0.33 23.11 16.74
C THR A 513 -0.15 24.11 17.79
N GLU A 514 -1.47 24.14 18.08
CA GLU A 514 -1.99 24.84 19.25
C GLU A 514 -2.15 23.87 20.42
N ASP A 515 -1.42 24.13 21.51
CA ASP A 515 -1.42 23.27 22.69
C ASP A 515 -2.02 24.00 23.89
N THR A 516 -2.83 23.30 24.69
CA THR A 516 -3.26 23.79 26.00
C THR A 516 -2.36 23.22 27.09
N VAL A 517 -1.59 24.07 27.75
CA VAL A 517 -0.73 23.67 28.88
C VAL A 517 -1.42 24.01 30.20
N THR A 518 -1.40 23.08 31.16
CA THR A 518 -1.94 23.26 32.52
C THR A 518 -0.82 23.41 33.54
N TYR A 519 -0.80 24.51 34.28
CA TYR A 519 0.20 24.78 35.31
C TYR A 519 -0.20 24.18 36.67
N SER A 520 0.77 24.10 37.59
CA SER A 520 0.57 23.51 38.93
C SER A 520 -0.48 24.21 39.81
N ASP A 521 -0.83 25.47 39.50
CA ASP A 521 -1.90 26.23 40.16
C ASP A 521 -3.29 25.99 39.55
N GLY A 522 -3.39 25.14 38.54
CA GLY A 522 -4.62 24.79 37.82
C GLY A 522 -5.03 25.78 36.73
N MET A 523 -4.23 26.81 36.46
CA MET A 523 -4.44 27.70 35.31
C MET A 523 -4.00 27.03 34.02
N THR A 524 -4.67 27.35 32.91
CA THR A 524 -4.31 26.88 31.58
C THR A 524 -3.90 28.02 30.66
N GLU A 525 -3.00 27.76 29.73
CA GLU A 525 -2.58 28.72 28.69
C GLU A 525 -2.44 28.02 27.34
N GLU A 526 -2.85 28.73 26.29
CA GLU A 526 -2.68 28.32 24.90
C GLU A 526 -1.29 28.71 24.40
N VAL A 527 -0.49 27.73 24.02
CA VAL A 527 0.88 27.90 23.52
C VAL A 527 1.02 27.28 22.13
N TYR A 528 2.22 27.39 21.55
CA TYR A 528 2.54 26.63 20.34
C TYR A 528 3.35 25.40 20.68
N GLY A 529 2.97 24.28 20.07
CA GLY A 529 3.73 23.04 20.02
C GLY A 529 4.39 22.84 18.67
N PHE A 530 5.36 21.93 18.61
CA PHE A 530 6.02 21.55 17.36
C PHE A 530 6.41 20.08 17.40
N ASP A 531 6.21 19.41 16.26
CA ASP A 531 6.72 18.06 16.00
C ASP A 531 8.10 18.15 15.36
N VAL A 532 9.13 17.76 16.13
CA VAL A 532 10.53 17.88 15.73
C VAL A 532 11.08 16.48 15.41
N PRO A 533 11.52 16.21 14.17
CA PRO A 533 12.24 14.98 13.85
C PRO A 533 13.52 14.84 14.69
N VAL A 534 13.72 13.66 15.27
CA VAL A 534 14.85 13.35 16.14
C VAL A 534 15.77 12.37 15.43
N PRO A 535 16.93 12.81 14.92
CA PRO A 535 17.83 11.93 14.17
C PRO A 535 18.39 10.81 15.05
N ALA A 536 18.81 11.13 16.28
CA ALA A 536 19.32 10.15 17.24
C ALA A 536 19.11 10.63 18.68
N LEU A 537 18.88 9.68 19.58
CA LEU A 537 18.89 9.94 21.02
C LEU A 537 20.31 10.24 21.51
N ASP A 538 20.37 10.99 22.61
CA ASP A 538 21.59 11.40 23.32
C ASP A 538 22.61 12.15 22.45
N THR A 539 22.18 12.63 21.27
CA THR A 539 23.03 13.28 20.27
C THR A 539 22.48 14.68 19.96
N ALA A 540 23.38 15.65 19.83
CA ALA A 540 23.01 17.02 19.51
C ALA A 540 22.85 17.24 18.00
N PHE A 541 21.76 17.87 17.59
CA PHE A 541 21.46 18.22 16.20
C PHE A 541 21.06 19.70 16.05
N ASP A 542 21.09 20.21 14.82
CA ASP A 542 20.75 21.60 14.50
C ASP A 542 19.24 21.79 14.37
N LEU A 543 18.71 22.82 15.01
CA LEU A 543 17.32 23.24 14.88
C LEU A 543 17.26 24.76 14.84
N ALA A 544 16.81 25.30 13.71
CA ALA A 544 16.64 26.74 13.54
C ALA A 544 15.23 27.15 13.90
N LEU A 545 15.09 28.35 14.46
CA LEU A 545 13.78 28.92 14.80
C LEU A 545 13.63 30.34 14.26
N ILE A 546 12.39 30.69 13.93
CA ILE A 546 11.98 32.06 13.61
C ILE A 546 10.86 32.49 14.54
N GLY A 547 11.00 33.67 15.11
CA GLY A 547 9.94 34.29 15.90
C GLY A 547 9.20 35.39 15.14
N THR A 548 8.21 36.00 15.78
CA THR A 548 7.40 37.12 15.24
C THR A 548 8.20 38.36 14.80
N LYS A 549 9.51 38.41 15.09
CA LYS A 549 10.43 39.46 14.63
C LYS A 549 11.08 39.16 13.27
N GLY A 550 10.77 38.02 12.64
CA GLY A 550 11.23 37.67 11.30
C GLY A 550 12.72 37.35 11.18
N LYS A 551 13.42 37.09 12.29
CA LYS A 551 14.84 36.74 12.29
C LYS A 551 15.02 35.29 12.73
N TRP A 552 15.78 34.54 11.94
CA TRP A 552 16.18 33.17 12.22
C TRP A 552 17.35 33.09 13.21
N TYR A 553 17.34 32.04 14.05
CA TYR A 553 18.39 31.73 15.01
C TYR A 553 18.69 30.23 15.00
N ASP A 554 19.98 29.89 14.94
CA ASP A 554 20.47 28.51 15.06
C ASP A 554 20.56 28.09 16.52
N HIS A 555 20.13 26.87 16.81
CA HIS A 555 20.27 26.24 18.13
C HIS A 555 20.76 24.80 17.99
N LYS A 556 21.59 24.38 18.94
CA LYS A 556 21.87 22.95 19.18
C LYS A 556 20.88 22.39 20.17
N VAL A 557 20.19 21.33 19.75
CA VAL A 557 19.22 20.61 20.58
C VAL A 557 19.57 19.13 20.69
N SER A 558 19.11 18.45 21.74
CA SER A 558 19.30 17.01 21.90
C SER A 558 18.12 16.41 22.65
N VAL A 559 17.72 15.20 22.26
CA VAL A 559 16.70 14.42 22.96
C VAL A 559 17.38 13.28 23.72
N SER A 560 17.06 13.13 25.00
CA SER A 560 17.71 12.13 25.87
C SER A 560 16.72 11.55 26.87
N GLY A 561 17.07 10.43 27.50
CA GLY A 561 16.27 9.90 28.60
C GLY A 561 14.84 9.58 28.20
N ALA A 562 14.66 8.96 27.03
CA ALA A 562 13.38 8.45 26.57
C ALA A 562 12.87 7.38 27.55
N GLU A 563 11.88 7.77 28.33
CA GLU A 563 11.13 6.91 29.25
C GLU A 563 9.78 6.68 28.58
N SER A 564 9.35 5.45 28.39
CA SER A 564 8.04 5.16 27.79
C SER A 564 6.95 6.08 28.41
N ALA A 565 6.29 6.92 27.60
CA ALA A 565 5.19 7.80 28.00
C ALA A 565 3.97 6.94 28.30
N ASP A 566 3.90 5.83 27.59
CA ASP A 566 3.29 4.62 28.06
C ASP A 566 4.04 4.16 29.32
N GLY A 567 3.38 4.24 30.47
CA GLY A 567 3.48 3.18 31.46
C GLY A 567 2.93 1.88 30.85
N GLY A 568 3.46 1.51 29.68
CA GLY A 568 2.86 0.60 28.74
C GLY A 568 2.56 -0.65 29.48
N ALA A 569 1.40 -1.19 29.19
CA ALA A 569 0.94 -2.47 29.66
C ALA A 569 2.00 -3.55 29.40
N GLN A 570 3.03 -3.59 30.24
CA GLN A 570 3.60 -4.82 30.73
C GLN A 570 2.43 -5.46 31.44
N THR A 571 1.81 -6.43 30.78
CA THR A 571 1.32 -7.55 31.56
C THR A 571 2.46 -7.96 32.47
N ALA A 572 2.22 -8.02 33.78
CA ALA A 572 3.25 -8.24 34.78
C ALA A 572 4.19 -9.34 34.28
N LYS A 573 5.46 -9.02 34.03
CA LYS A 573 6.47 -10.06 33.77
C LYS A 573 6.53 -10.90 35.03
N THR A 574 5.83 -12.02 34.99
CA THR A 574 5.94 -13.03 36.03
C THR A 574 7.15 -13.86 35.66
N ASP A 575 8.35 -13.36 35.95
CA ASP A 575 9.60 -14.17 35.88
C ASP A 575 9.54 -15.42 36.82
N VAL A 576 8.38 -15.68 37.43
CA VAL A 576 8.07 -16.69 38.44
C VAL A 576 6.91 -17.62 38.01
N LEU A 577 6.09 -17.25 37.02
CA LEU A 577 4.98 -18.12 36.54
C LEU A 577 5.30 -18.63 35.13
N GLU A 578 5.26 -19.95 34.98
CA GLU A 578 5.32 -20.60 33.67
C GLU A 578 4.05 -20.31 32.85
N ASP A 579 4.13 -20.52 31.54
CA ASP A 579 2.93 -20.50 30.69
C ASP A 579 1.88 -21.51 31.21
N GLY A 580 0.64 -21.07 31.28
CA GLY A 580 -0.45 -21.85 31.87
C GLY A 580 -1.62 -21.02 32.37
N SER A 581 -2.64 -21.71 32.88
CA SER A 581 -3.86 -21.09 33.42
C SER A 581 -3.83 -21.12 34.95
N TYR A 582 -4.23 -20.02 35.57
CA TYR A 582 -4.16 -19.78 37.01
C TYR A 582 -5.47 -19.21 37.55
N SER A 583 -5.88 -19.63 38.74
CA SER A 583 -6.92 -18.98 39.53
C SER A 583 -6.29 -17.93 40.43
N VAL A 584 -6.79 -16.69 40.39
CA VAL A 584 -6.27 -15.57 41.19
C VAL A 584 -7.42 -14.80 41.85
N GLU A 585 -7.34 -14.54 43.15
CA GLU A 585 -8.29 -13.66 43.83
C GLU A 585 -7.96 -12.20 43.53
N ILE A 586 -9.00 -11.40 43.26
CA ILE A 586 -8.89 -9.95 43.11
C ILE A 586 -9.52 -9.22 44.30
N ALA A 587 -8.96 -8.06 44.64
CA ALA A 587 -9.69 -6.99 45.31
C ALA A 587 -10.24 -6.02 44.24
N PHE A 588 -11.47 -5.54 44.44
CA PHE A 588 -12.20 -4.70 43.51
C PHE A 588 -12.85 -3.54 44.27
N GLU A 589 -12.48 -2.31 43.93
CA GLU A 589 -12.93 -1.08 44.60
C GLU A 589 -13.40 -0.04 43.56
N GLY A 590 -14.26 0.90 43.96
CA GLY A 590 -14.77 1.96 43.08
C GLY A 590 -16.23 1.80 42.64
N GLY A 591 -16.71 2.78 41.85
CA GLY A 591 -18.10 2.89 41.41
C GLY A 591 -19.13 3.07 42.53
N SER A 592 -20.39 2.66 42.27
CA SER A 592 -21.51 2.79 43.23
C SER A 592 -21.60 1.68 44.29
N GLY A 593 -20.65 0.74 44.30
CA GLY A 593 -20.61 -0.41 45.21
C GLY A 593 -21.58 -1.56 44.88
N LYS A 594 -22.34 -1.47 43.77
CA LYS A 594 -23.27 -2.53 43.31
C LYS A 594 -22.69 -3.44 42.22
N ALA A 595 -21.75 -2.92 41.44
CA ALA A 595 -21.07 -3.64 40.38
C ALA A 595 -19.80 -4.30 40.93
N GLN A 596 -19.51 -5.51 40.47
CA GLN A 596 -18.30 -6.24 40.84
C GLN A 596 -17.86 -7.15 39.71
N ILE A 597 -16.55 -7.39 39.62
CA ILE A 597 -15.98 -8.51 38.87
C ILE A 597 -15.95 -9.73 39.80
N LEU A 598 -16.41 -10.87 39.31
CA LEU A 598 -16.47 -12.11 40.08
C LEU A 598 -15.05 -12.61 40.37
N SER A 599 -14.76 -12.84 41.66
CA SER A 599 -13.46 -13.31 42.17
C SER A 599 -13.62 -14.72 42.75
N PRO A 600 -12.68 -15.67 42.52
CA PRO A 600 -11.43 -15.50 41.76
C PRO A 600 -11.63 -15.43 40.25
N VAL A 601 -10.69 -14.78 39.56
CA VAL A 601 -10.61 -14.70 38.09
C VAL A 601 -9.63 -15.74 37.53
N THR A 602 -9.79 -16.09 36.26
CA THR A 602 -8.82 -16.91 35.53
C THR A 602 -7.78 -16.01 34.89
N VAL A 603 -6.50 -16.31 35.08
CA VAL A 603 -5.36 -15.61 34.48
C VAL A 603 -4.57 -16.61 33.63
N ASN A 604 -4.46 -16.35 32.34
CA ASN A 604 -3.67 -17.13 31.41
C ASN A 604 -2.33 -16.43 31.15
N VAL A 605 -1.24 -17.17 31.28
CA VAL A 605 0.13 -16.72 30.99
C VAL A 605 0.60 -17.38 29.69
N THR A 606 1.05 -16.60 28.71
CA THR A 606 1.63 -17.10 27.45
C THR A 606 2.76 -16.19 27.01
N GLY A 607 3.95 -16.76 26.76
CA GLY A 607 5.14 -15.96 26.41
C GLY A 607 5.53 -14.95 27.49
N GLY A 608 5.20 -15.22 28.75
CA GLY A 608 5.43 -14.31 29.89
C GLY A 608 4.38 -13.19 30.05
N ASN A 609 3.35 -13.15 29.21
CA ASN A 609 2.26 -12.16 29.29
C ASN A 609 1.02 -12.74 29.97
N ALA A 610 0.54 -12.08 31.03
CA ALA A 610 -0.63 -12.48 31.82
C ALA A 610 -1.92 -11.74 31.41
N THR A 611 -2.94 -12.48 30.98
CA THR A 611 -4.28 -11.97 30.62
C THR A 611 -5.34 -12.53 31.56
N ALA A 612 -6.19 -11.68 32.13
CA ALA A 612 -7.28 -12.06 33.02
C ALA A 612 -8.63 -12.08 32.31
N THR A 613 -9.42 -13.13 32.55
CA THR A 613 -10.83 -13.21 32.18
C THR A 613 -11.68 -12.57 33.27
N ALA A 614 -12.06 -11.31 33.06
CA ALA A 614 -12.86 -10.50 33.98
C ALA A 614 -14.35 -10.62 33.67
N ARG A 615 -15.08 -11.41 34.46
CA ARG A 615 -16.54 -11.53 34.38
C ARG A 615 -17.22 -10.58 35.36
N TRP A 616 -18.06 -9.68 34.86
CA TRP A 616 -18.89 -8.81 35.67
C TRP A 616 -20.09 -9.56 36.27
N ASN A 617 -20.73 -8.99 37.29
CA ASN A 617 -22.00 -9.47 37.84
C ASN A 617 -23.23 -8.89 37.11
N SER A 618 -23.07 -8.46 35.86
CA SER A 618 -24.09 -7.78 35.05
C SER A 618 -23.81 -8.00 33.56
N PRO A 619 -24.85 -8.15 32.71
CA PRO A 619 -24.71 -8.21 31.25
C PRO A 619 -24.56 -6.83 30.58
N ASN A 620 -24.67 -5.74 31.35
CA ASN A 620 -24.83 -4.38 30.81
C ASN A 620 -23.51 -3.59 30.80
N TYR A 621 -22.42 -4.20 30.35
CA TYR A 621 -21.15 -3.53 30.08
C TYR A 621 -20.73 -3.76 28.63
N ASP A 622 -20.52 -2.66 27.90
CA ASP A 622 -20.27 -2.66 26.46
C ASP A 622 -18.77 -2.70 26.13
N TYR A 623 -17.94 -2.05 26.95
CA TYR A 623 -16.50 -2.12 26.85
C TYR A 623 -15.82 -1.83 28.19
N MET A 624 -14.56 -2.26 28.31
CA MET A 624 -13.64 -1.84 29.35
C MET A 624 -12.50 -1.02 28.75
N LEU A 625 -12.04 0.01 29.45
CA LEU A 625 -10.74 0.64 29.18
C LEU A 625 -9.74 0.17 30.23
N VAL A 626 -8.60 -0.31 29.76
CA VAL A 626 -7.44 -0.61 30.60
C VAL A 626 -6.26 0.12 30.00
N ASP A 627 -5.70 1.06 30.75
CA ASP A 627 -4.61 1.93 30.30
C ASP A 627 -4.95 2.67 28.98
N GLY A 628 -6.16 3.24 28.92
CA GLY A 628 -6.65 3.95 27.73
C GLY A 628 -7.07 3.07 26.54
N LYS A 629 -6.68 1.79 26.51
CA LYS A 629 -7.04 0.84 25.44
C LYS A 629 -8.41 0.21 25.69
N LYS A 630 -9.23 0.15 24.62
CA LYS A 630 -10.60 -0.40 24.64
C LYS A 630 -10.64 -1.91 24.43
N TYR A 631 -11.36 -2.61 25.29
CA TYR A 631 -11.60 -4.06 25.27
C TYR A 631 -13.10 -4.33 25.18
N LEU A 632 -13.51 -5.12 24.19
CA LEU A 632 -14.90 -5.53 23.98
C LEU A 632 -15.19 -6.86 24.68
N PRO A 633 -16.46 -7.14 25.03
CA PRO A 633 -16.80 -8.40 25.68
C PRO A 633 -16.58 -9.59 24.73
N VAL A 634 -16.06 -10.68 25.27
CA VAL A 634 -15.77 -11.92 24.50
C VAL A 634 -16.98 -12.85 24.39
N ASN A 635 -18.06 -12.55 25.11
CA ASN A 635 -19.31 -13.30 25.09
C ASN A 635 -20.48 -12.47 24.58
N LYS A 636 -21.47 -13.15 23.99
CA LYS A 636 -22.71 -12.55 23.45
C LYS A 636 -23.94 -12.77 24.32
N GLU A 637 -23.86 -13.66 25.30
CA GLU A 637 -24.96 -14.02 26.20
C GLU A 637 -24.47 -14.16 27.65
N GLY A 638 -25.31 -13.81 28.63
CA GLY A 638 -24.97 -13.84 30.06
C GLY A 638 -24.27 -12.56 30.53
N ASP A 639 -23.66 -12.60 31.72
CA ASP A 639 -22.94 -11.44 32.26
C ASP A 639 -21.74 -11.08 31.38
N SER A 640 -21.41 -9.79 31.25
CA SER A 640 -20.31 -9.34 30.39
C SER A 640 -18.96 -9.89 30.86
N VAL A 641 -18.22 -10.52 29.95
CA VAL A 641 -16.89 -11.09 30.19
C VAL A 641 -15.90 -10.41 29.27
N PHE A 642 -14.79 -9.96 29.84
CA PHE A 642 -13.70 -9.31 29.12
C PHE A 642 -12.41 -10.08 29.31
N GLU A 643 -11.54 -10.06 28.31
CA GLU A 643 -10.15 -10.47 28.44
C GLU A 643 -9.29 -9.22 28.51
N ILE A 644 -8.67 -8.97 29.67
CA ILE A 644 -7.91 -7.75 29.96
C ILE A 644 -6.50 -8.09 30.43
N PRO A 645 -5.49 -7.26 30.12
CA PRO A 645 -4.13 -7.51 30.57
C PRO A 645 -4.02 -7.34 32.10
N VAL A 646 -3.24 -8.20 32.76
CA VAL A 646 -2.87 -8.05 34.18
C VAL A 646 -1.63 -7.18 34.28
N LEU A 647 -1.80 -5.88 34.53
CA LEU A 647 -0.69 -4.92 34.49
C LEU A 647 0.28 -5.07 35.67
N CYS A 648 -0.22 -5.49 36.83
CA CYS A 648 0.59 -5.73 38.02
C CYS A 648 -0.11 -6.68 38.99
N PHE A 649 0.70 -7.38 39.80
CA PHE A 649 0.22 -8.08 40.98
C PHE A 649 0.47 -7.24 42.25
N ASP A 650 -0.40 -7.42 43.24
CA ASP A 650 -0.35 -6.82 44.58
C ASP A 650 -0.36 -5.27 44.62
N LYS A 651 -0.71 -4.63 43.50
CA LYS A 651 -0.94 -3.19 43.40
C LYS A 651 -2.29 -2.91 42.72
N PRO A 652 -2.99 -1.83 43.10
CA PRO A 652 -4.19 -1.40 42.40
C PRO A 652 -3.85 -0.94 40.98
N MET A 653 -4.62 -1.41 40.00
CA MET A 653 -4.65 -0.88 38.63
C MET A 653 -6.04 -0.30 38.35
N GLN A 654 -6.07 0.83 37.66
CA GLN A 654 -7.33 1.47 37.27
C GLN A 654 -7.89 0.82 36.01
N VAL A 655 -9.21 0.64 35.99
CA VAL A 655 -9.97 0.24 34.81
C VAL A 655 -11.22 1.10 34.70
N VAL A 656 -11.72 1.31 33.48
CA VAL A 656 -13.00 1.98 33.25
C VAL A 656 -13.96 0.96 32.67
N GLY A 657 -15.17 0.85 33.22
CA GLY A 657 -16.26 0.07 32.62
C GLY A 657 -17.34 1.01 32.12
N ASP A 658 -17.70 0.91 30.84
CA ASP A 658 -18.87 1.61 30.31
C ASP A 658 -20.13 0.77 30.54
N THR A 659 -21.08 1.32 31.30
CA THR A 659 -22.33 0.63 31.62
C THR A 659 -23.53 1.20 30.88
N VAL A 660 -24.28 0.32 30.22
CA VAL A 660 -25.55 0.62 29.54
C VAL A 660 -26.78 0.30 30.39
N ALA A 661 -26.59 -0.01 31.68
CA ALA A 661 -27.69 -0.29 32.60
C ALA A 661 -28.57 0.96 32.90
N MET A 662 -28.09 2.15 32.51
CA MET A 662 -28.80 3.42 32.65
C MET A 662 -29.24 3.93 31.26
N SER A 663 -30.25 4.80 31.19
CA SER A 663 -30.80 5.32 29.92
C SER A 663 -29.80 6.08 29.02
N LYS A 664 -28.58 6.32 29.52
CA LYS A 664 -27.41 6.78 28.77
C LYS A 664 -26.19 5.95 29.22
N PRO A 665 -25.28 5.58 28.30
CA PRO A 665 -24.00 4.99 28.65
C PRO A 665 -23.21 5.89 29.59
N HIS A 666 -22.50 5.28 30.53
CA HIS A 666 -21.66 5.98 31.50
C HIS A 666 -20.39 5.17 31.75
N GLU A 667 -19.25 5.81 31.50
CA GLU A 667 -17.95 5.34 31.93
C GLU A 667 -17.78 5.52 33.44
N VAL A 668 -17.44 4.43 34.13
CA VAL A 668 -17.18 4.43 35.57
C VAL A 668 -15.80 3.85 35.85
N THR A 669 -14.98 4.56 36.62
CA THR A 669 -13.64 4.12 37.02
C THR A 669 -13.69 3.20 38.25
N TYR A 670 -12.90 2.13 38.20
CA TYR A 670 -12.71 1.13 39.25
C TYR A 670 -11.22 0.85 39.46
N GLU A 671 -10.88 0.30 40.61
CA GLU A 671 -9.54 -0.22 40.91
C GLU A 671 -9.60 -1.74 41.12
N ILE A 672 -8.70 -2.46 40.43
CA ILE A 672 -8.53 -3.91 40.55
C ILE A 672 -7.15 -4.19 41.12
N THR A 673 -7.04 -5.08 42.10
CA THR A 673 -5.74 -5.60 42.59
C THR A 673 -5.72 -7.11 42.50
N PHE A 674 -4.82 -7.67 41.68
CA PHE A 674 -4.61 -9.13 41.57
C PHE A 674 -3.67 -9.61 42.68
N ARG A 675 -4.13 -10.52 43.56
CA ARG A 675 -3.36 -10.94 44.74
C ARG A 675 -2.45 -12.12 44.43
N SER A 676 -1.15 -11.87 44.35
CA SER A 676 -0.17 -12.89 43.97
C SER A 676 -0.11 -14.06 44.96
N GLU A 677 -0.36 -13.79 46.25
CA GLU A 677 -0.41 -14.80 47.31
C GLU A 677 -1.52 -15.86 47.11
N THR A 678 -2.49 -15.60 46.24
CA THR A 678 -3.64 -16.47 45.99
C THR A 678 -3.54 -17.28 44.71
N ILE A 679 -2.48 -17.08 43.92
CA ILE A 679 -2.27 -17.73 42.63
C ILE A 679 -2.24 -19.25 42.80
N LYS A 680 -3.12 -19.96 42.09
CA LYS A 680 -3.17 -21.42 42.01
C LYS A 680 -3.23 -21.86 40.56
N LYS A 681 -2.25 -22.63 40.10
CA LYS A 681 -2.27 -23.25 38.76
C LYS A 681 -3.48 -24.18 38.65
N GLN A 682 -4.26 -24.04 37.58
CA GLN A 682 -5.46 -24.84 37.32
C GLN A 682 -5.15 -26.17 36.64
#